data_AF-A0A091GDB3-F1
#
_entry.id   AF-A0A091GDB3-F1
#
_cell.length_a   1.000
_cell.length_b   1.000
_cell.length_c   1.000
_cell.angle_alpha   90.00
_cell.angle_beta   90.00
_cell.angle_gamma   90.00
#
_symmetry.space_group_name_H-M   'P 1'
#
loop_
_entity.id
_entity.type
_entity.pdbx_description
1 polymer ?
#
loop_
_entity_poly.entity_id
_entity_poly.type
_entity_poly.pdbx_seq_one_letter_code
_entity_poly.pdbx_strand_id
1 'polypeptide(L)'
;MASTPASQSSKKTVASRVPFADLCSTLERIQTCKSRPEKIKYFKEFLDSWRKFHDALHQKEKDVTDSFYPAMRLILPQLERERMAYGIKETMLAKLYIELLNLPKDGKDASKLLNYRTPAGTRGDAGDFAMVAYFVLKPRSPKQGRLTIEQVNEHLDVIANNNAAKNKGLLKKSLLQLITQSTALEQKWLIRMIIKDLKLGVSERTIFSVFHPDAAELHNVTTDLEKVCRQLHDPSVSLSDVSIMLFSAFKPMLAAIADVKQIEKQMNNQVFYIETKLDETKLDGERMQMHKDGDVYKYFSRNGFDYTQQFGASPLDGSLTPFIHNVFKSNIQNCILDGEMMAYNPETQTFMQKGNKFDIKRMVEDSDLQTCFCVFDVLMVNNQKLGQETLSKRYEILSSVFSPVTGRLHVVPKKNARMRKEVIDALNEAIDNREEGIMVKDPMSTYKPDKRGEGWLKIKPEYVNGLMDELDLLIVGGYWGKGSRGGMMSHFLCAVAEKPRPNEKPTVFHSICRVGSGYTMKELYDLGLKLSKHWKPYDRKDPPSNILCGTEKPEMYIEPCNSVIVQVKAAEIVNSDMYKTDCTLRFPRIEKIREDKEWYECMTLDILEDLRSKAEGKLASKHLHIDEYDEPQEKKRKTVSKVKKVIGIAEQFKAPDLSNVSKVSNIFEDVEFCVMTGMGKYSKSELESRIAEYGGSVVQNPGPETYCVIVGAENVRVKNIIASNKYDVVRAEWLLQCFQTKMLVPWQPAFMIHMSPDTKEHFAREYDCYGDSYTAETDVAQLKEVFSRMKDNKMMPLDVIAVLEERYSWNSCPLSIFRGNTVYVDCYAIVNDPRTKIHGTILSIRALELRFYGAKVVLCLEEGVSHVVIGEDHSRVKEMKALRRTFGKKFKIVSELWVTVSVEEGVLKNENQYLI
;
A
#
# COMPACT_ATOMS: atom_id res chain seq x y z
N MET A 1 53.40 -50.08 13.22
CA MET A 1 52.36 -50.45 12.25
C MET A 1 51.04 -49.92 12.80
N ALA A 2 50.63 -48.73 12.37
CA ALA A 2 49.39 -48.09 12.81
C ALA A 2 48.32 -48.32 11.75
N SER A 3 47.23 -48.95 12.16
CA SER A 3 46.05 -49.26 11.36
C SER A 3 45.32 -47.98 10.95
N THR A 4 45.24 -47.75 9.65
CA THR A 4 44.42 -46.73 8.99
C THR A 4 42.94 -46.89 9.35
N PRO A 5 42.18 -45.82 9.65
CA PRO A 5 40.73 -45.91 9.79
C PRO A 5 40.10 -46.08 8.40
N ALA A 6 39.21 -47.06 8.28
CA ALA A 6 38.45 -47.34 7.07
C ALA A 6 37.63 -46.11 6.63
N SER A 7 37.75 -45.76 5.35
CA SER A 7 36.95 -44.74 4.68
C SER A 7 35.46 -45.06 4.77
N GLN A 8 34.68 -44.23 5.47
CA GLN A 8 33.23 -44.21 5.33
C GLN A 8 32.88 -43.89 3.87
N SER A 9 32.24 -44.82 3.19
CA SER A 9 31.69 -44.61 1.85
C SER A 9 30.67 -43.46 1.90
N SER A 10 30.94 -42.34 1.23
CA SER A 10 29.99 -41.22 1.12
C SER A 10 28.70 -41.73 0.47
N LYS A 11 27.60 -41.79 1.23
CA LYS A 11 26.26 -42.06 0.68
C LYS A 11 25.96 -41.02 -0.40
N LYS A 12 25.64 -41.45 -1.61
CA LYS A 12 25.39 -40.55 -2.74
C LYS A 12 24.00 -39.93 -2.56
N THR A 13 23.92 -38.62 -2.40
CA THR A 13 22.65 -37.88 -2.34
C THR A 13 22.33 -37.26 -3.70
N VAL A 14 21.05 -36.99 -3.99
CA VAL A 14 20.66 -36.21 -5.18
C VAL A 14 21.28 -34.81 -5.12
N ALA A 15 21.30 -34.20 -3.93
CA ALA A 15 21.88 -32.86 -3.74
C ALA A 15 23.37 -32.79 -4.08
N SER A 16 24.14 -33.88 -3.92
CA SER A 16 25.55 -33.99 -4.32
C SER A 16 25.77 -33.95 -5.83
N ARG A 17 24.71 -34.24 -6.62
CA ARG A 17 24.76 -34.36 -8.09
C ARG A 17 24.09 -33.21 -8.82
N VAL A 18 23.14 -32.54 -8.18
CA VAL A 18 22.42 -31.41 -8.80
C VAL A 18 23.23 -30.11 -8.64
N PRO A 19 23.65 -29.48 -9.75
CA PRO A 19 24.31 -28.18 -9.73
C PRO A 19 23.43 -27.10 -9.10
N PHE A 20 24.03 -26.21 -8.31
CA PHE A 20 23.32 -25.06 -7.76
C PHE A 20 22.80 -24.09 -8.85
N ALA A 21 23.50 -24.06 -9.99
CA ALA A 21 23.09 -23.31 -11.18
C ALA A 21 21.67 -23.68 -11.67
N ASP A 22 21.28 -24.96 -11.60
CA ASP A 22 19.98 -25.44 -12.06
C ASP A 22 18.84 -24.94 -11.16
N LEU A 23 19.08 -24.95 -9.84
CA LEU A 23 18.18 -24.33 -8.88
C LEU A 23 18.05 -22.83 -9.14
N CYS A 24 19.16 -22.12 -9.32
CA CYS A 24 19.16 -20.68 -9.58
C CYS A 24 18.45 -20.32 -10.89
N SER A 25 18.64 -21.10 -11.95
CA SER A 25 17.95 -20.94 -13.24
C SER A 25 16.43 -21.11 -13.07
N THR A 26 16.01 -22.11 -12.31
CA THR A 26 14.60 -22.35 -11.97
C THR A 26 14.01 -21.18 -11.18
N LEU A 27 14.71 -20.70 -10.15
CA LEU A 27 14.27 -19.56 -9.35
C LEU A 27 14.19 -18.27 -10.18
N GLU A 28 15.12 -18.05 -11.12
CA GLU A 28 15.08 -16.92 -12.04
C GLU A 28 13.85 -16.97 -12.93
N ARG A 29 13.56 -18.12 -13.56
CA ARG A 29 12.35 -18.31 -14.39
C ARG A 29 11.07 -18.07 -13.59
N ILE A 30 10.99 -18.58 -12.37
CA ILE A 30 9.85 -18.36 -11.46
C ILE A 30 9.71 -16.86 -11.15
N GLN A 31 10.80 -16.16 -10.85
CA GLN A 31 10.74 -14.74 -10.51
C GLN A 31 10.32 -13.87 -11.71
N THR A 32 10.90 -14.07 -12.89
CA THR A 32 10.64 -13.23 -14.08
C THR A 32 9.24 -13.44 -14.66
N CYS A 33 8.65 -14.61 -14.44
CA CYS A 33 7.30 -14.92 -14.86
C CYS A 33 6.25 -14.09 -14.09
N LYS A 34 5.22 -13.59 -14.79
CA LYS A 34 4.10 -12.83 -14.20
C LYS A 34 2.94 -13.73 -13.75
N SER A 35 2.71 -14.85 -14.45
CA SER A 35 1.55 -15.71 -14.27
C SER A 35 1.77 -16.76 -13.17
N ARG A 36 0.86 -16.86 -12.19
CA ARG A 36 0.95 -17.85 -11.11
C ARG A 36 0.99 -19.31 -11.64
N PRO A 37 0.14 -19.72 -12.61
CA PRO A 37 0.23 -21.05 -13.24
C PRO A 37 1.60 -21.38 -13.83
N GLU A 38 2.24 -20.44 -14.54
CA GLU A 38 3.56 -20.65 -15.13
C GLU A 38 4.66 -20.76 -14.06
N LYS A 39 4.58 -19.96 -12.98
CA LYS A 39 5.48 -20.11 -11.82
C LYS A 39 5.38 -21.52 -11.21
N ILE A 40 4.17 -22.03 -11.06
CA ILE A 40 3.92 -23.40 -10.56
C ILE A 40 4.51 -24.43 -11.52
N LYS A 41 4.34 -24.24 -12.83
CA LYS A 41 4.89 -25.14 -13.86
C LYS A 41 6.41 -25.27 -13.73
N TYR A 42 7.16 -24.17 -13.67
CA TYR A 42 8.62 -24.23 -13.55
C TYR A 42 9.10 -24.89 -12.26
N PHE A 43 8.43 -24.63 -11.13
CA PHE A 43 8.75 -25.31 -9.88
C PHE A 43 8.46 -26.82 -9.98
N LYS A 44 7.32 -27.19 -10.57
CA LYS A 44 6.93 -28.59 -10.76
C LYS A 44 7.90 -29.33 -11.68
N GLU A 45 8.35 -28.71 -12.78
CA GLU A 45 9.36 -29.31 -13.68
C GLU A 45 10.66 -29.66 -12.94
N PHE A 46 11.15 -28.75 -12.09
CA PHE A 46 12.34 -29.00 -11.28
C PHE A 46 12.11 -30.11 -10.24
N LEU A 47 10.97 -30.09 -9.55
CA LEU A 47 10.61 -31.10 -8.56
C LEU A 47 10.43 -32.50 -9.18
N ASP A 48 9.74 -32.60 -10.32
CA ASP A 48 9.52 -33.86 -11.02
C ASP A 48 10.83 -34.43 -11.56
N SER A 49 11.75 -33.57 -12.04
CA SER A 49 13.11 -33.98 -12.41
C SER A 49 13.90 -34.50 -11.20
N TRP A 50 13.77 -33.85 -10.04
CA TRP A 50 14.43 -34.29 -8.81
C TRP A 50 13.93 -35.66 -8.36
N ARG A 51 12.61 -35.88 -8.33
CA ARG A 51 12.00 -37.17 -7.96
C ARG A 51 12.44 -38.30 -8.88
N LYS A 52 12.39 -38.09 -10.20
CA LYS A 52 12.86 -39.09 -11.19
C LYS A 52 14.33 -39.46 -10.99
N PHE A 53 15.17 -38.46 -10.67
CA PHE A 53 16.58 -38.70 -10.41
C PHE A 53 16.82 -39.38 -9.07
N HIS A 54 16.03 -39.07 -8.04
CA HIS A 54 16.05 -39.76 -6.75
C HIS A 54 15.70 -41.25 -6.91
N ASP A 55 14.61 -41.56 -7.60
CA ASP A 55 14.21 -42.94 -7.90
C ASP A 55 15.33 -43.69 -8.62
N ALA A 56 15.94 -43.07 -9.65
CA ALA A 56 17.04 -43.66 -10.41
C ALA A 56 18.32 -43.88 -9.58
N LEU A 57 18.63 -42.96 -8.65
CA LEU A 57 19.83 -43.03 -7.82
C LEU A 57 19.72 -44.10 -6.74
N HIS A 58 18.53 -44.25 -6.14
CA HIS A 58 18.30 -45.09 -4.97
C HIS A 58 17.57 -46.42 -5.24
N GLN A 59 17.40 -46.82 -6.50
CA GLN A 59 16.77 -48.08 -6.93
C GLN A 59 17.17 -49.36 -6.16
N LYS A 60 18.36 -49.39 -5.55
CA LYS A 60 18.93 -50.56 -4.85
C LYS A 60 19.00 -50.39 -3.33
N GLU A 61 18.61 -49.24 -2.79
CA GLU A 61 18.69 -48.93 -1.36
C GLU A 61 17.31 -49.04 -0.71
N LYS A 62 17.21 -49.78 0.40
CA LYS A 62 15.94 -50.03 1.09
C LYS A 62 15.57 -48.97 2.14
N ASP A 63 16.54 -48.22 2.66
CA ASP A 63 16.34 -47.25 3.74
C ASP A 63 17.04 -45.94 3.41
N VAL A 64 16.38 -45.14 2.57
CA VAL A 64 16.91 -43.91 1.98
C VAL A 64 16.43 -42.72 2.79
N THR A 65 17.36 -42.02 3.44
CA THR A 65 17.08 -40.77 4.15
C THR A 65 17.14 -39.54 3.24
N ASP A 66 17.65 -39.69 2.02
CA ASP A 66 17.74 -38.60 1.06
C ASP A 66 16.35 -38.13 0.61
N SER A 67 16.19 -36.82 0.47
CA SER A 67 14.90 -36.20 0.18
C SER A 67 15.09 -34.88 -0.57
N PHE A 68 13.98 -34.20 -0.85
CA PHE A 68 14.01 -32.86 -1.46
C PHE A 68 14.46 -31.75 -0.49
N TYR A 69 14.75 -32.08 0.78
CA TYR A 69 15.09 -31.13 1.83
C TYR A 69 16.23 -30.15 1.49
N PRO A 70 17.38 -30.58 0.92
CA PRO A 70 18.49 -29.67 0.62
C PRO A 70 18.11 -28.57 -0.39
N ALA A 71 17.18 -28.85 -1.31
CA ALA A 71 16.63 -27.83 -2.20
C ALA A 71 15.51 -27.03 -1.52
N MET A 72 14.59 -27.70 -0.83
CA MET A 72 13.44 -27.05 -0.17
C MET A 72 13.87 -26.00 0.85
N ARG A 73 14.91 -26.25 1.64
CA ARG A 73 15.43 -25.30 2.64
C ARG A 73 16.03 -24.04 2.01
N LEU A 74 16.51 -24.12 0.76
CA LEU A 74 17.00 -22.97 -0.01
C LEU A 74 15.85 -22.22 -0.71
N ILE A 75 14.76 -22.91 -1.08
CA ILE A 75 13.56 -22.33 -1.68
C ILE A 75 12.69 -21.62 -0.63
N LEU A 76 12.62 -22.17 0.59
CA LEU A 76 11.87 -21.64 1.73
C LEU A 76 12.79 -21.34 2.94
N PRO A 77 13.81 -20.48 2.79
CA PRO A 77 14.81 -20.25 3.85
C PRO A 77 14.25 -19.58 5.11
N GLN A 78 13.06 -18.95 5.03
CA GLN A 78 12.36 -18.43 6.20
C GLN A 78 11.83 -19.53 7.13
N LEU A 79 11.65 -20.74 6.60
CA LEU A 79 11.21 -21.94 7.34
C LEU A 79 12.40 -22.80 7.82
N GLU A 80 13.64 -22.33 7.60
CA GLU A 80 14.85 -22.97 8.10
C GLU A 80 14.89 -22.96 9.64
N ARG A 81 15.10 -24.13 10.25
CA ARG A 81 15.14 -24.33 11.71
C ARG A 81 16.35 -25.12 12.20
N GLU A 82 17.01 -25.90 11.34
CA GLU A 82 18.22 -26.64 11.69
C GLU A 82 19.42 -25.68 11.77
N ARG A 83 19.52 -24.73 10.82
CA ARG A 83 20.56 -23.69 10.85
C ARG A 83 20.21 -22.56 11.80
N MET A 84 21.18 -22.25 12.66
CA MET A 84 21.21 -21.03 13.45
C MET A 84 21.30 -19.78 12.55
N ALA A 85 21.03 -18.61 13.13
CA ALA A 85 21.09 -17.36 12.37
C ALA A 85 22.50 -17.11 11.82
N TYR A 86 22.60 -16.70 10.55
CA TYR A 86 23.87 -16.38 9.92
C TYR A 86 24.57 -15.14 10.51
N GLY A 87 23.82 -14.25 11.18
CA GLY A 87 24.38 -12.98 11.69
C GLY A 87 24.76 -11.97 10.59
N ILE A 88 24.37 -12.26 9.34
CA ILE A 88 24.71 -11.47 8.16
C ILE A 88 23.50 -10.62 7.76
N LYS A 89 23.73 -9.32 7.57
CA LYS A 89 22.77 -8.36 6.99
C LYS A 89 23.35 -7.69 5.74
N GLU A 90 22.52 -6.95 5.01
CA GLU A 90 22.88 -6.28 3.76
C GLU A 90 24.12 -5.40 3.90
N THR A 91 24.23 -4.62 4.98
CA THR A 91 25.41 -3.76 5.24
C THR A 91 26.70 -4.56 5.44
N MET A 92 26.62 -5.73 6.06
CA MET A 92 27.79 -6.60 6.23
C MET A 92 28.19 -7.23 4.90
N LEU A 93 27.22 -7.70 4.11
CA LEU A 93 27.46 -8.19 2.75
C LEU A 93 28.07 -7.11 1.87
N ALA A 94 27.57 -5.88 1.93
CA ALA A 94 28.12 -4.75 1.18
C ALA A 94 29.60 -4.52 1.50
N LYS A 95 29.95 -4.45 2.79
CA LYS A 95 31.35 -4.30 3.24
C LYS A 95 32.23 -5.46 2.76
N LEU A 96 31.70 -6.68 2.81
CA LEU A 96 32.43 -7.87 2.36
C LEU A 96 32.64 -7.84 0.85
N TYR A 97 31.63 -7.55 0.04
CA TYR A 97 31.80 -7.43 -1.41
C TYR A 97 32.79 -6.32 -1.80
N ILE A 98 32.80 -5.19 -1.07
CA ILE A 98 33.77 -4.10 -1.30
C ILE A 98 35.20 -4.58 -1.01
N GLU A 99 35.40 -5.27 0.11
CA GLU A 99 36.70 -5.85 0.50
C GLU A 99 37.16 -6.92 -0.50
N LEU A 100 36.27 -7.85 -0.87
CA LEU A 100 36.58 -9.00 -1.71
C LEU A 100 36.83 -8.66 -3.18
N LEU A 101 36.03 -7.75 -3.74
CA LEU A 101 36.19 -7.30 -5.12
C LEU A 101 37.22 -6.15 -5.24
N ASN A 102 37.84 -5.78 -4.11
CA ASN A 102 38.76 -4.64 -3.99
C ASN A 102 38.19 -3.36 -4.64
N LEU A 103 36.92 -3.07 -4.35
CA LEU A 103 36.27 -1.87 -4.89
C LEU A 103 36.85 -0.62 -4.21
N PRO A 104 37.09 0.47 -4.94
CA PRO A 104 37.46 1.75 -4.32
C PRO A 104 36.41 2.14 -3.28
N LYS A 105 36.83 2.43 -2.04
CA LYS A 105 35.93 2.70 -0.91
C LYS A 105 34.96 3.86 -1.20
N ASP A 106 35.46 4.88 -1.90
CA ASP A 106 34.69 6.07 -2.33
C ASP A 106 34.15 5.93 -3.77
N GLY A 107 34.25 4.74 -4.36
CA GLY A 107 33.78 4.45 -5.71
C GLY A 107 32.25 4.39 -5.80
N LYS A 108 31.73 4.61 -7.02
CA LYS A 108 30.28 4.54 -7.31
C LYS A 108 29.67 3.19 -6.93
N ASP A 109 30.38 2.08 -7.20
CA ASP A 109 29.89 0.72 -6.90
C ASP A 109 29.86 0.42 -5.39
N ALA A 110 30.90 0.85 -4.64
CA ALA A 110 30.95 0.70 -3.18
C ALA A 110 29.84 1.53 -2.49
N SER A 111 29.67 2.77 -2.92
CA SER A 111 28.59 3.65 -2.44
C SER A 111 27.21 3.08 -2.73
N LYS A 112 26.99 2.49 -3.92
CA LYS A 112 25.73 1.81 -4.27
C LYS A 112 25.44 0.60 -3.41
N LEU A 113 26.44 -0.21 -3.07
CA LEU A 113 26.25 -1.39 -2.20
C LEU A 113 25.90 -0.98 -0.76
N LEU A 114 26.59 0.04 -0.21
CA LEU A 114 26.34 0.52 1.15
C LEU A 114 24.99 1.24 1.25
N ASN A 115 24.63 2.04 0.23
CA ASN A 115 23.41 2.83 0.17
C ASN A 115 22.39 2.26 -0.83
N TYR A 116 22.21 0.94 -0.83
CA TYR A 116 21.38 0.22 -1.82
C TYR A 116 19.90 0.65 -1.88
N ARG A 117 19.42 1.35 -0.85
CA ARG A 117 18.05 1.88 -0.75
C ARG A 117 17.90 3.23 -1.47
N THR A 118 18.98 3.99 -1.58
CA THR A 118 18.99 5.28 -2.28
C THR A 118 18.94 5.05 -3.78
N PRO A 119 18.00 5.67 -4.52
CA PRO A 119 17.92 5.53 -5.97
C PRO A 119 19.13 6.19 -6.63
N ALA A 120 20.08 5.37 -7.09
CA ALA A 120 21.29 5.80 -7.79
C ALA A 120 21.27 5.34 -9.26
N GLY A 121 20.30 5.84 -10.05
CA GLY A 121 20.21 5.63 -11.49
C GLY A 121 18.77 5.56 -12.05
N THR A 122 18.66 5.43 -13.37
CA THR A 122 17.39 5.38 -14.14
C THR A 122 16.61 4.08 -14.02
N ARG A 123 17.16 3.05 -13.34
CA ARG A 123 16.53 1.72 -13.20
C ARG A 123 15.97 1.55 -11.80
N GLY A 124 14.71 1.11 -11.71
CA GLY A 124 13.94 0.93 -10.47
C GLY A 124 14.39 -0.23 -9.56
N ASP A 125 15.70 -0.49 -9.46
CA ASP A 125 16.28 -1.58 -8.66
C ASP A 125 16.63 -1.14 -7.22
N ALA A 126 16.39 0.13 -6.89
CA ALA A 126 16.65 0.71 -5.56
C ALA A 126 15.82 -0.03 -4.49
N GLY A 127 16.48 -0.48 -3.41
CA GLY A 127 15.82 -1.19 -2.31
C GLY A 127 15.81 -2.72 -2.42
N ASP A 128 16.36 -3.33 -3.48
CA ASP A 128 16.70 -4.77 -3.54
C ASP A 128 18.23 -4.95 -3.59
N PHE A 129 18.83 -5.25 -2.43
CA PHE A 129 20.27 -5.42 -2.29
C PHE A 129 20.84 -6.52 -3.22
N ALA A 130 20.10 -7.61 -3.44
CA ALA A 130 20.58 -8.72 -4.27
C ALA A 130 20.67 -8.32 -5.74
N MET A 131 19.74 -7.50 -6.23
CA MET A 131 19.78 -6.96 -7.60
C MET A 131 20.88 -5.92 -7.76
N VAL A 132 21.05 -5.02 -6.79
CA VAL A 132 22.16 -4.04 -6.80
C VAL A 132 23.50 -4.77 -6.82
N ALA A 133 23.68 -5.78 -5.98
CA ALA A 133 24.88 -6.61 -5.96
C ALA A 133 25.08 -7.35 -7.29
N TYR A 134 24.03 -7.95 -7.86
CA TYR A 134 24.10 -8.65 -9.14
C TYR A 134 24.69 -7.78 -10.26
N PHE A 135 24.28 -6.52 -10.39
CA PHE A 135 24.81 -5.64 -11.43
C PHE A 135 26.28 -5.25 -11.21
N VAL A 136 26.70 -5.09 -9.95
CA VAL A 136 28.11 -4.84 -9.61
C VAL A 136 28.98 -6.08 -9.88
N LEU A 137 28.41 -7.28 -9.65
CA LEU A 137 29.06 -8.58 -9.80
C LEU A 137 29.11 -9.08 -11.24
N LYS A 138 28.11 -8.77 -12.07
CA LYS A 138 27.99 -9.25 -13.45
C LYS A 138 29.28 -9.11 -14.29
N PRO A 139 30.02 -7.98 -14.26
CA PRO A 139 31.28 -7.86 -14.99
C PRO A 139 32.50 -8.50 -14.29
N ARG A 140 32.40 -8.94 -13.03
CA ARG A 140 33.52 -9.31 -12.15
C ARG A 140 33.50 -10.78 -11.68
N SER A 141 32.37 -11.48 -11.83
CA SER A 141 32.20 -12.88 -11.42
C SER A 141 32.56 -13.88 -12.53
N PRO A 142 32.92 -15.13 -12.17
CA PRO A 142 33.14 -16.20 -13.15
C PRO A 142 31.88 -16.50 -13.98
N LYS A 143 32.08 -16.99 -15.22
CA LYS A 143 30.98 -17.31 -16.16
C LYS A 143 30.26 -18.63 -15.83
N GLN A 144 30.89 -19.55 -15.10
CA GLN A 144 30.33 -20.84 -14.71
C GLN A 144 30.52 -21.10 -13.23
N GLY A 145 29.46 -21.59 -12.57
CA GLY A 145 29.47 -22.01 -11.18
C GLY A 145 29.94 -23.45 -11.07
N ARG A 146 30.55 -23.80 -9.92
CA ARG A 146 31.09 -25.15 -9.67
C ARG A 146 30.43 -25.88 -8.52
N LEU A 147 29.51 -25.22 -7.81
CA LEU A 147 28.93 -25.74 -6.58
C LEU A 147 27.68 -26.58 -6.86
N THR A 148 27.54 -27.68 -6.10
CA THR A 148 26.30 -28.44 -6.00
C THR A 148 25.41 -27.88 -4.89
N ILE A 149 24.14 -28.29 -4.85
CA ILE A 149 23.21 -27.88 -3.80
C ILE A 149 23.68 -28.36 -2.42
N GLU A 150 24.29 -29.54 -2.32
CA GLU A 150 24.87 -30.05 -1.07
C GLU A 150 26.03 -29.17 -0.59
N GLN A 151 26.99 -28.84 -1.46
CA GLN A 151 28.13 -27.99 -1.11
C GLN A 151 27.70 -26.58 -0.67
N VAL A 152 26.69 -26.00 -1.32
CA VAL A 152 26.13 -24.71 -0.89
C VAL A 152 25.55 -24.82 0.53
N ASN A 153 24.84 -25.90 0.82
CA ASN A 153 24.28 -26.15 2.13
C ASN A 153 25.38 -26.31 3.20
N GLU A 154 26.39 -27.14 2.95
CA GLU A 154 27.55 -27.33 3.84
C GLU A 154 28.25 -26.00 4.16
N HIS A 155 28.47 -25.16 3.15
CA HIS A 155 29.06 -23.84 3.37
C HIS A 155 28.18 -22.91 4.21
N LEU A 156 26.86 -22.94 4.00
CA LEU A 156 25.91 -22.19 4.82
C LEU A 156 25.86 -22.69 6.26
N ASP A 157 25.97 -24.01 6.48
CA ASP A 157 26.09 -24.63 7.80
C ASP A 157 27.35 -24.14 8.52
N VAL A 158 28.50 -24.13 7.84
CA VAL A 158 29.75 -23.60 8.38
C VAL A 158 29.65 -22.11 8.71
N ILE A 159 28.94 -21.31 7.91
CA ILE A 159 28.71 -19.88 8.18
C ILE A 159 27.85 -19.70 9.44
N ALA A 160 26.76 -20.45 9.57
CA ALA A 160 25.87 -20.39 10.73
C ALA A 160 26.60 -20.80 12.02
N ASN A 161 27.36 -21.90 11.98
CA ASN A 161 28.13 -22.42 13.11
C ASN A 161 29.25 -21.45 13.54
N ASN A 162 29.97 -20.87 12.58
CA ASN A 162 30.99 -19.86 12.89
C ASN A 162 30.40 -18.58 13.48
N ASN A 163 29.20 -18.16 13.05
CA ASN A 163 28.50 -17.04 13.66
C ASN A 163 28.08 -17.36 15.11
N ALA A 164 27.53 -18.56 15.36
CA ALA A 164 27.18 -19.01 16.71
C ALA A 164 28.42 -19.05 17.63
N ALA A 165 29.57 -19.50 17.11
CA ALA A 165 30.86 -19.49 17.79
C ALA A 165 31.53 -18.10 17.87
N LYS A 166 30.88 -17.04 17.37
CA LYS A 166 31.40 -15.65 17.30
C LYS A 166 32.74 -15.49 16.54
N ASN A 167 33.08 -16.43 15.66
CA ASN A 167 34.32 -16.40 14.87
C ASN A 167 34.13 -15.70 13.51
N LYS A 168 34.23 -14.36 13.53
CA LYS A 168 34.02 -13.53 12.33
C LYS A 168 35.05 -13.78 11.22
N GLY A 169 36.28 -14.16 11.55
CA GLY A 169 37.35 -14.41 10.56
C GLY A 169 37.06 -15.62 9.67
N LEU A 170 36.70 -16.75 10.29
CA LEU A 170 36.32 -17.96 9.54
C LEU A 170 35.03 -17.77 8.77
N LEU A 171 34.06 -17.03 9.33
CA LEU A 171 32.83 -16.66 8.62
C LEU A 171 33.13 -15.94 7.30
N LYS A 172 34.03 -14.93 7.34
CA LYS A 172 34.46 -14.22 6.11
C LYS A 172 35.09 -15.18 5.10
N LYS A 173 35.95 -16.11 5.55
CA LYS A 173 36.62 -17.08 4.70
C LYS A 173 35.65 -18.04 4.01
N SER A 174 34.67 -18.57 4.74
CA SER A 174 33.64 -19.45 4.17
C SER A 174 32.74 -18.72 3.18
N LEU A 175 32.36 -17.46 3.48
CA LEU A 175 31.60 -16.64 2.52
C LEU A 175 32.42 -16.32 1.26
N LEU A 176 33.72 -16.06 1.40
CA LEU A 176 34.63 -15.85 0.28
C LEU A 176 34.72 -17.09 -0.63
N GLN A 177 34.77 -18.29 -0.05
CA GLN A 177 34.76 -19.54 -0.81
C GLN A 177 33.48 -19.68 -1.65
N LEU A 178 32.31 -19.40 -1.07
CA LEU A 178 31.04 -19.37 -1.80
C LEU A 178 31.07 -18.35 -2.95
N ILE A 179 31.48 -17.11 -2.66
CA ILE A 179 31.48 -16.02 -3.65
C ILE A 179 32.43 -16.33 -4.83
N THR A 180 33.62 -16.86 -4.55
CA THR A 180 34.63 -17.12 -5.60
C THR A 180 34.22 -18.26 -6.54
N GLN A 181 33.41 -19.20 -6.07
CA GLN A 181 33.01 -20.41 -6.83
C GLN A 181 31.63 -20.28 -7.50
N SER A 182 30.94 -19.16 -7.32
CA SER A 182 29.61 -18.89 -7.86
C SER A 182 29.60 -17.77 -8.89
N THR A 183 28.75 -17.92 -9.91
CA THR A 183 28.43 -16.88 -10.90
C THR A 183 27.69 -15.70 -10.26
N ALA A 184 27.62 -14.56 -10.95
CA ALA A 184 26.85 -13.41 -10.47
C ALA A 184 25.37 -13.75 -10.21
N LEU A 185 24.76 -14.59 -11.07
CA LEU A 185 23.36 -15.01 -10.91
C LEU A 185 23.17 -15.91 -9.69
N GLU A 186 24.08 -16.86 -9.46
CA GLU A 186 24.06 -17.70 -8.25
C GLU A 186 24.26 -16.86 -6.99
N GLN A 187 25.18 -15.89 -7.01
CA GLN A 187 25.40 -14.98 -5.89
C GLN A 187 24.17 -14.12 -5.57
N LYS A 188 23.41 -13.66 -6.58
CA LYS A 188 22.11 -12.99 -6.38
C LYS A 188 21.17 -13.86 -5.52
N TRP A 189 21.06 -15.14 -5.85
CA TRP A 189 20.20 -16.08 -5.14
C TRP A 189 20.74 -16.46 -3.76
N LEU A 190 22.06 -16.66 -3.62
CA LEU A 190 22.72 -16.88 -2.33
C LEU A 190 22.46 -15.73 -1.36
N ILE A 191 22.59 -14.48 -1.82
CA ILE A 191 22.28 -13.29 -1.00
C ILE A 191 20.83 -13.38 -0.50
N ARG A 192 19.88 -13.72 -1.36
CA ARG A 192 18.46 -13.85 -0.97
C ARG A 192 18.21 -15.00 -0.01
N MET A 193 18.92 -16.12 -0.16
CA MET A 193 18.87 -17.26 0.76
C MET A 193 19.42 -16.90 2.15
N ILE A 194 20.54 -16.16 2.20
CA ILE A 194 21.15 -15.68 3.46
C ILE A 194 20.25 -14.66 4.16
N ILE A 195 19.68 -13.71 3.41
CA ILE A 195 18.72 -12.71 3.92
C ILE A 195 17.36 -13.33 4.24
N LYS A 196 17.11 -14.57 3.77
CA LYS A 196 15.86 -15.32 3.91
C LYS A 196 14.64 -14.66 3.24
N ASP A 197 14.85 -14.01 2.10
CA ASP A 197 13.79 -13.36 1.30
C ASP A 197 14.04 -13.51 -0.22
N LEU A 198 13.43 -14.53 -0.84
CA LEU A 198 13.64 -14.86 -2.25
C LEU A 198 12.84 -14.00 -3.25
N LYS A 199 11.74 -13.36 -2.82
CA LYS A 199 10.87 -12.55 -3.69
C LYS A 199 10.40 -13.29 -4.97
N LEU A 200 9.97 -14.55 -4.86
CA LEU A 200 9.50 -15.35 -6.00
C LEU A 200 8.10 -14.93 -6.51
N GLY A 201 7.32 -14.23 -5.69
CA GLY A 201 5.92 -13.90 -6.01
C GLY A 201 4.97 -15.09 -5.90
N VAL A 202 5.39 -16.18 -5.25
CA VAL A 202 4.56 -17.32 -4.84
C VAL A 202 4.65 -17.47 -3.32
N SER A 203 3.54 -17.88 -2.70
CA SER A 203 3.50 -18.10 -1.25
C SER A 203 4.02 -19.49 -0.87
N GLU A 204 4.47 -19.66 0.38
CA GLU A 204 4.88 -20.96 0.93
C GLU A 204 3.78 -22.02 0.78
N ARG A 205 2.51 -21.64 0.99
CA ARG A 205 1.35 -22.54 0.81
C ARG A 205 1.24 -23.07 -0.61
N THR A 206 1.62 -22.25 -1.60
CA THR A 206 1.62 -22.65 -3.00
C THR A 206 2.72 -23.67 -3.26
N ILE A 207 3.93 -23.42 -2.74
CA ILE A 207 5.05 -24.36 -2.84
C ILE A 207 4.69 -25.69 -2.17
N PHE A 208 4.14 -25.67 -0.96
CA PHE A 208 3.66 -26.89 -0.29
C PHE A 208 2.59 -27.62 -1.11
N SER A 209 1.58 -26.93 -1.61
CA SER A 209 0.52 -27.56 -2.41
C SER A 209 1.01 -28.22 -3.70
N VAL A 210 2.11 -27.72 -4.28
CA VAL A 210 2.74 -28.32 -5.47
C VAL A 210 3.65 -29.50 -5.08
N PHE A 211 4.26 -29.44 -3.89
CA PHE A 211 5.09 -30.51 -3.37
C PHE A 211 4.26 -31.75 -2.98
N HIS A 212 3.27 -31.56 -2.10
CA HIS A 212 2.33 -32.60 -1.65
C HIS A 212 1.07 -31.93 -1.05
N PRO A 213 -0.15 -32.46 -1.25
CA PRO A 213 -1.38 -31.90 -0.65
C PRO A 213 -1.28 -31.73 0.87
N ASP A 214 -0.75 -32.74 1.57
CA ASP A 214 -0.62 -32.76 3.04
C ASP A 214 0.59 -31.97 3.59
N ALA A 215 1.47 -31.43 2.74
CA ALA A 215 2.72 -30.79 3.19
C ALA A 215 2.48 -29.58 4.08
N ALA A 216 1.46 -28.78 3.77
CA ALA A 216 1.14 -27.61 4.57
C ALA A 216 0.62 -28.00 5.96
N GLU A 217 -0.18 -29.06 6.05
CA GLU A 217 -0.74 -29.53 7.32
C GLU A 217 0.34 -30.18 8.19
N LEU A 218 1.18 -31.03 7.61
CA LEU A 218 2.30 -31.66 8.31
C LEU A 218 3.31 -30.62 8.80
N HIS A 219 3.62 -29.62 7.99
CA HIS A 219 4.48 -28.51 8.41
C HIS A 219 3.87 -27.70 9.55
N ASN A 220 2.54 -27.52 9.59
CA ASN A 220 1.89 -26.78 10.67
C ASN A 220 1.98 -27.49 12.02
N VAL A 221 2.12 -28.82 12.06
CA VAL A 221 2.26 -29.59 13.31
C VAL A 221 3.70 -29.93 13.68
N THR A 222 4.65 -29.81 12.75
CA THR A 222 6.07 -30.15 12.97
C THR A 222 7.05 -28.98 12.90
N THR A 223 6.70 -27.93 12.14
CA THR A 223 7.57 -26.78 11.80
C THR A 223 8.95 -27.22 11.28
N ASP A 224 9.00 -28.38 10.63
CA ASP A 224 10.24 -29.07 10.24
C ASP A 224 10.17 -29.46 8.77
N LEU A 225 10.95 -28.77 7.94
CA LEU A 225 10.99 -29.01 6.50
C LEU A 225 11.61 -30.37 6.15
N GLU A 226 12.54 -30.90 6.95
CA GLU A 226 13.19 -32.17 6.68
C GLU A 226 12.20 -33.32 6.87
N LYS A 227 11.47 -33.31 8.00
CA LYS A 227 10.38 -34.27 8.24
C LYS A 227 9.33 -34.24 7.14
N VAL A 228 8.93 -33.04 6.70
CA VAL A 228 7.96 -32.88 5.60
C VAL A 228 8.50 -33.47 4.30
N CYS A 229 9.74 -33.16 3.93
CA CYS A 229 10.33 -33.66 2.69
C CYS A 229 10.58 -35.18 2.70
N ARG A 230 10.87 -35.74 3.88
CA ARG A 230 11.15 -37.17 4.06
C ARG A 230 9.87 -38.01 4.13
N GLN A 231 8.86 -37.58 4.89
CA GLN A 231 7.62 -38.34 5.04
C GLN A 231 6.71 -38.24 3.81
N LEU A 232 6.70 -37.10 3.13
CA LEU A 232 5.87 -36.84 1.94
C LEU A 232 6.68 -36.84 0.64
N HIS A 233 7.69 -37.72 0.58
CA HIS A 233 8.54 -37.85 -0.60
C HIS A 233 7.72 -38.25 -1.83
N ASP A 234 6.89 -39.29 -1.67
CA ASP A 234 5.96 -39.78 -2.68
C ASP A 234 4.70 -38.89 -2.74
N PRO A 235 4.41 -38.22 -3.86
CA PRO A 235 3.24 -37.36 -4.02
C PRO A 235 1.89 -38.11 -3.99
N SER A 236 1.89 -39.44 -4.10
CA SER A 236 0.68 -40.26 -4.16
C SER A 236 0.27 -40.86 -2.81
N VAL A 237 1.16 -40.80 -1.80
CA VAL A 237 0.94 -41.40 -0.49
C VAL A 237 0.59 -40.33 0.53
N SER A 238 -0.69 -40.24 0.87
CA SER A 238 -1.18 -39.36 1.94
C SER A 238 -0.97 -39.95 3.33
N LEU A 239 -0.78 -39.06 4.31
CA LEU A 239 -0.69 -39.45 5.72
C LEU A 239 -2.09 -39.57 6.33
N SER A 240 -2.34 -40.67 7.05
CA SER A 240 -3.67 -41.00 7.60
C SER A 240 -4.07 -40.13 8.79
N ASP A 241 -3.11 -39.71 9.63
CA ASP A 241 -3.35 -38.92 10.84
C ASP A 241 -2.23 -37.88 11.05
N VAL A 242 -2.40 -36.69 10.49
CA VAL A 242 -1.51 -35.56 10.73
C VAL A 242 -1.96 -34.83 11.98
N SER A 243 -1.23 -35.04 13.07
CA SER A 243 -1.59 -34.50 14.39
C SER A 243 -0.38 -33.93 15.13
N ILE A 244 -0.65 -33.15 16.17
CA ILE A 244 0.39 -32.62 17.07
C ILE A 244 1.09 -33.77 17.80
N MET A 245 2.42 -33.77 17.77
CA MET A 245 3.28 -34.78 18.38
C MET A 245 4.13 -34.21 19.51
N LEU A 246 4.48 -35.06 20.47
CA LEU A 246 5.40 -34.70 21.55
C LEU A 246 6.77 -34.29 20.98
N PHE A 247 7.39 -33.29 21.61
CA PHE A 247 8.67 -32.70 21.21
C PHE A 247 8.79 -32.19 19.76
N SER A 248 7.66 -32.02 19.06
CA SER A 248 7.62 -31.38 17.73
C SER A 248 6.91 -30.04 17.83
N ALA A 249 7.56 -28.98 17.33
CA ALA A 249 7.01 -27.63 17.37
C ALA A 249 5.83 -27.51 16.39
N PHE A 250 4.70 -26.98 16.85
CA PHE A 250 3.53 -26.75 16.01
C PHE A 250 3.32 -25.24 15.88
N LYS A 251 2.72 -24.79 14.78
CA LYS A 251 2.33 -23.39 14.62
C LYS A 251 1.09 -23.11 15.48
N PRO A 252 1.15 -22.22 16.49
CA PRO A 252 0.01 -21.99 17.36
C PRO A 252 -1.22 -21.46 16.61
N MET A 253 -2.40 -21.75 17.13
CA MET A 253 -3.66 -21.21 16.63
C MET A 253 -3.72 -19.69 16.82
N LEU A 254 -4.27 -18.96 15.85
CA LEU A 254 -4.27 -17.49 15.82
C LEU A 254 -5.68 -16.92 15.96
N ALA A 255 -5.78 -15.76 16.62
CA ALA A 255 -7.03 -15.02 16.70
C ALA A 255 -7.25 -14.06 15.52
N ALA A 256 -8.49 -14.02 15.00
CA ALA A 256 -8.94 -12.97 14.08
C ALA A 256 -9.35 -11.71 14.83
N ILE A 257 -9.26 -10.56 14.16
CA ILE A 257 -9.80 -9.31 14.70
C ILE A 257 -11.32 -9.39 14.62
N ALA A 258 -12.00 -9.17 15.74
CA ALA A 258 -13.45 -9.15 15.79
C ALA A 258 -14.02 -7.73 15.78
N ASP A 259 -15.20 -7.60 15.20
CA ASP A 259 -16.05 -6.42 15.31
C ASP A 259 -17.04 -6.66 16.44
N VAL A 260 -17.01 -5.79 17.46
CA VAL A 260 -17.90 -5.87 18.63
C VAL A 260 -19.38 -5.90 18.21
N LYS A 261 -19.74 -5.25 17.09
CA LYS A 261 -21.13 -5.26 16.57
C LYS A 261 -21.60 -6.62 16.07
N GLN A 262 -20.68 -7.48 15.63
CA GLN A 262 -20.99 -8.76 15.03
C GLN A 262 -20.61 -9.95 15.91
N ILE A 263 -20.18 -9.70 17.16
CA ILE A 263 -19.61 -10.74 18.02
C ILE A 263 -20.60 -11.89 18.28
N GLU A 264 -21.87 -11.57 18.52
CA GLU A 264 -22.92 -12.56 18.75
C GLU A 264 -23.10 -13.46 17.51
N LYS A 265 -23.18 -12.85 16.33
CA LYS A 265 -23.28 -13.57 15.05
C LYS A 265 -22.03 -14.39 14.74
N GLN A 266 -20.85 -13.88 15.05
CA GLN A 266 -19.57 -14.58 14.86
C GLN A 266 -19.43 -15.78 15.82
N MET A 267 -20.07 -15.71 16.98
CA MET A 267 -20.18 -16.79 17.98
C MET A 267 -21.45 -17.63 17.80
N ASN A 268 -22.06 -17.59 16.61
CA ASN A 268 -23.26 -18.37 16.25
C ASN A 268 -24.44 -18.22 17.23
N ASN A 269 -24.56 -17.07 17.91
CA ASN A 269 -25.54 -16.78 18.96
C ASN A 269 -25.54 -17.79 20.13
N GLN A 270 -24.41 -18.48 20.34
CA GLN A 270 -24.21 -19.41 21.45
C GLN A 270 -23.45 -18.73 22.59
N VAL A 271 -23.36 -19.42 23.73
CA VAL A 271 -22.49 -19.00 24.84
C VAL A 271 -21.05 -19.11 24.37
N PHE A 272 -20.27 -18.08 24.63
CA PHE A 272 -18.85 -18.04 24.31
C PHE A 272 -18.02 -17.75 25.57
N TYR A 273 -16.73 -18.03 25.50
CA TYR A 273 -15.78 -17.69 26.56
C TYR A 273 -15.15 -16.35 26.27
N ILE A 274 -15.18 -15.46 27.25
CA ILE A 274 -14.26 -14.33 27.31
C ILE A 274 -13.16 -14.75 28.27
N GLU A 275 -11.93 -14.79 27.80
CA GLU A 275 -10.80 -15.02 28.71
C GLU A 275 -10.60 -13.73 29.51
N THR A 276 -10.91 -13.80 30.81
CA THR A 276 -10.92 -12.66 31.73
C THR A 276 -10.29 -13.03 33.05
N LYS A 277 -9.29 -12.26 33.51
CA LYS A 277 -8.78 -12.17 34.89
C LYS A 277 -8.03 -13.35 35.55
N LEU A 278 -6.72 -13.43 35.37
CA LEU A 278 -5.84 -13.88 36.43
C LEU A 278 -5.06 -12.64 36.82
N ASP A 279 -5.69 -11.80 37.62
CA ASP A 279 -5.19 -10.48 37.99
C ASP A 279 -4.43 -9.80 36.84
N GLU A 280 -5.18 -9.34 35.82
CA GLU A 280 -4.74 -8.61 34.61
C GLU A 280 -4.69 -9.45 33.29
N THR A 281 -5.47 -8.98 32.30
CA THR A 281 -5.12 -8.94 30.86
C THR A 281 -5.28 -10.17 29.96
N LYS A 282 -5.60 -9.87 28.69
CA LYS A 282 -4.87 -10.46 27.54
C LYS A 282 -3.36 -10.24 27.69
N LEU A 283 -2.71 -11.21 28.30
CA LEU A 283 -1.27 -11.37 28.43
C LEU A 283 -0.48 -10.76 27.25
N ASP A 284 0.30 -9.70 27.53
CA ASP A 284 1.24 -9.05 26.60
C ASP A 284 2.66 -9.61 26.84
N GLY A 285 2.76 -10.93 26.71
CA GLY A 285 3.98 -11.68 26.92
C GLY A 285 4.56 -12.22 25.63
N GLU A 286 5.12 -13.42 25.74
CA GLU A 286 5.60 -14.18 24.59
C GLU A 286 4.98 -15.56 24.50
N ARG A 287 4.27 -15.78 23.40
CA ARG A 287 3.67 -17.07 23.09
C ARG A 287 4.69 -18.21 23.11
N MET A 288 4.46 -19.16 24.00
CA MET A 288 5.31 -20.33 24.24
C MET A 288 4.47 -21.60 24.34
N GLN A 289 4.92 -22.67 23.71
CA GLN A 289 4.40 -24.02 23.92
C GLN A 289 5.41 -24.82 24.75
N MET A 290 4.91 -25.59 25.70
CA MET A 290 5.71 -26.45 26.58
C MET A 290 5.37 -27.91 26.30
N HIS A 291 6.39 -28.73 26.09
CA HIS A 291 6.28 -30.17 25.95
C HIS A 291 6.98 -30.81 27.14
N LYS A 292 6.31 -31.74 27.81
CA LYS A 292 6.84 -32.48 28.95
C LYS A 292 6.74 -33.98 28.68
N ASP A 293 7.79 -34.72 29.01
CA ASP A 293 7.77 -36.18 29.19
C ASP A 293 8.62 -36.56 30.40
N GLY A 294 7.97 -36.90 31.52
CA GLY A 294 8.68 -37.12 32.78
C GLY A 294 9.49 -35.89 33.19
N ASP A 295 10.80 -36.03 33.21
CA ASP A 295 11.76 -34.99 33.57
C ASP A 295 12.30 -34.21 32.36
N VAL A 296 11.90 -34.57 31.14
CA VAL A 296 12.36 -33.92 29.91
C VAL A 296 11.36 -32.85 29.49
N TYR A 297 11.84 -31.62 29.36
CA TYR A 297 11.05 -30.47 28.92
C TYR A 297 11.60 -29.90 27.61
N LYS A 298 10.69 -29.42 26.75
CA LYS A 298 11.04 -28.57 25.60
C LYS A 298 10.10 -27.39 25.48
N TYR A 299 10.66 -26.24 25.13
CA TYR A 299 9.93 -24.99 24.97
C TYR A 299 10.11 -24.46 23.55
N PHE A 300 9.02 -24.25 22.84
CA PHE A 300 9.06 -23.65 21.51
C PHE A 300 8.31 -22.32 21.48
N SER A 301 8.93 -21.32 20.85
CA SER A 301 8.27 -20.04 20.60
C SER A 301 7.21 -20.17 19.51
N ARG A 302 6.37 -19.14 19.34
CA ARG A 302 5.39 -19.03 18.25
C ARG A 302 5.90 -19.41 16.84
N ASN A 303 7.16 -19.13 16.53
CA ASN A 303 7.74 -19.42 15.21
C ASN A 303 8.46 -20.78 15.15
N GLY A 304 8.37 -21.60 16.20
CA GLY A 304 8.99 -22.91 16.31
C GLY A 304 10.49 -22.89 16.64
N PHE A 305 11.03 -21.79 17.16
CA PHE A 305 12.40 -21.78 17.71
C PHE A 305 12.42 -22.38 19.10
N ASP A 306 13.43 -23.20 19.38
CA ASP A 306 13.69 -23.85 20.65
C ASP A 306 14.30 -22.87 21.68
N TYR A 307 13.66 -22.73 22.84
CA TYR A 307 14.09 -21.93 23.99
C TYR A 307 14.34 -22.78 25.25
N THR A 308 14.53 -24.08 25.08
CA THR A 308 14.68 -25.04 26.19
C THR A 308 15.91 -24.73 27.04
N GLN A 309 17.01 -24.27 26.43
CA GLN A 309 18.23 -23.86 27.16
C GLN A 309 17.97 -22.75 28.18
N GLN A 310 16.93 -21.94 27.97
CA GLN A 310 16.64 -20.81 28.83
C GLN A 310 15.63 -21.19 29.93
N PHE A 311 14.53 -21.85 29.56
CA PHE A 311 13.46 -22.16 30.50
C PHE A 311 13.75 -23.42 31.34
N GLY A 312 14.59 -24.32 30.83
CA GLY A 312 15.07 -25.52 31.52
C GLY A 312 14.75 -26.80 30.76
N ALA A 313 15.76 -27.64 30.50
CA ALA A 313 15.55 -28.95 29.87
C ALA A 313 15.11 -30.02 30.88
N SER A 314 15.45 -29.80 32.16
CA SER A 314 15.25 -30.70 33.28
C SER A 314 14.77 -29.95 34.53
N PRO A 315 14.35 -30.65 35.60
CA PRO A 315 13.96 -30.03 36.87
C PRO A 315 15.11 -29.34 37.62
N LEU A 316 16.35 -29.48 37.13
CA LEU A 316 17.56 -28.99 37.80
C LEU A 316 18.11 -27.70 37.19
N ASP A 317 17.64 -27.30 36.01
CA ASP A 317 18.19 -26.18 35.24
C ASP A 317 17.09 -25.27 34.67
N GLY A 318 17.42 -24.00 34.46
CA GLY A 318 16.59 -23.03 33.74
C GLY A 318 15.69 -22.15 34.62
N SER A 319 15.11 -21.11 34.00
CA SER A 319 14.38 -20.06 34.72
C SER A 319 12.97 -20.44 35.18
N LEU A 320 12.40 -21.53 34.66
CA LEU A 320 11.02 -21.94 34.89
C LEU A 320 10.88 -23.40 35.34
N THR A 321 11.47 -24.35 34.62
CA THR A 321 11.28 -25.80 34.81
C THR A 321 11.47 -26.26 36.26
N PRO A 322 12.52 -25.82 36.99
CA PRO A 322 12.75 -26.23 38.38
C PRO A 322 11.61 -25.84 39.33
N PHE A 323 10.93 -24.73 39.02
CA PHE A 323 9.87 -24.17 39.86
C PHE A 323 8.48 -24.74 39.54
N ILE A 324 8.32 -25.36 38.37
CA ILE A 324 7.02 -25.91 37.92
C ILE A 324 6.97 -27.43 37.92
N HIS A 325 8.12 -28.13 38.02
CA HIS A 325 8.15 -29.59 37.91
C HIS A 325 7.28 -30.30 38.95
N ASN A 326 7.36 -29.91 40.22
CA ASN A 326 6.62 -30.52 41.33
C ASN A 326 5.12 -30.14 41.37
N VAL A 327 4.70 -29.29 40.43
CA VAL A 327 3.35 -28.71 40.40
C VAL A 327 2.38 -29.57 39.57
N PHE A 328 2.92 -30.37 38.66
CA PHE A 328 2.16 -31.35 37.88
C PHE A 328 1.65 -32.47 38.80
N LYS A 329 0.41 -32.92 38.56
CA LYS A 329 -0.15 -34.03 39.33
C LYS A 329 0.60 -35.33 39.01
N SER A 330 0.67 -36.24 39.99
CA SER A 330 1.43 -37.49 39.90
C SER A 330 1.00 -38.43 38.76
N ASN A 331 -0.23 -38.28 38.27
CA ASN A 331 -0.76 -39.05 37.14
C ASN A 331 -0.37 -38.50 35.76
N ILE A 332 0.37 -37.38 35.68
CA ILE A 332 0.73 -36.73 34.41
C ILE A 332 2.17 -37.07 34.02
N GLN A 333 2.33 -38.03 33.12
CA GLN A 333 3.63 -38.40 32.57
C GLN A 333 4.05 -37.41 31.47
N ASN A 334 3.23 -37.31 30.41
CA ASN A 334 3.48 -36.42 29.28
C ASN A 334 2.34 -35.43 29.05
N CYS A 335 2.70 -34.21 28.66
CA CYS A 335 1.73 -33.18 28.30
C CYS A 335 2.28 -32.17 27.30
N ILE A 336 1.37 -31.52 26.58
CA ILE A 336 1.66 -30.37 25.71
C ILE A 336 0.75 -29.23 26.13
N LEU A 337 1.34 -28.13 26.60
CA LEU A 337 0.65 -26.92 27.03
C LEU A 337 0.90 -25.78 26.06
N ASP A 338 -0.11 -24.95 25.86
CA ASP A 338 -0.05 -23.74 25.04
C ASP A 338 -0.43 -22.51 25.89
N GLY A 339 0.43 -21.50 25.89
CA GLY A 339 0.30 -20.37 26.81
C GLY A 339 1.16 -19.17 26.44
N GLU A 340 1.15 -18.17 27.30
CA GLU A 340 1.97 -16.96 27.17
C GLU A 340 2.97 -16.89 28.33
N MET A 341 4.24 -16.64 27.99
CA MET A 341 5.27 -16.41 28.98
C MET A 341 5.28 -14.93 29.39
N MET A 342 5.19 -14.68 30.69
CA MET A 342 5.13 -13.35 31.30
C MET A 342 6.31 -13.13 32.24
N ALA A 343 6.70 -11.86 32.43
CA ALA A 343 7.52 -11.46 33.56
C ALA A 343 6.61 -11.06 34.71
N TYR A 344 6.87 -11.61 35.89
CA TYR A 344 6.10 -11.36 37.10
C TYR A 344 7.01 -10.70 38.14
N ASN A 345 6.54 -9.62 38.75
CA ASN A 345 7.22 -9.00 39.88
C ASN A 345 6.66 -9.56 41.19
N PRO A 346 7.45 -10.29 41.99
CA PRO A 346 6.99 -10.83 43.27
C PRO A 346 6.64 -9.77 44.32
N GLU A 347 7.27 -8.60 44.27
CA GLU A 347 7.07 -7.53 45.26
C GLU A 347 5.73 -6.82 45.06
N THR A 348 5.42 -6.46 43.81
CA THR A 348 4.16 -5.79 43.46
C THR A 348 3.04 -6.77 43.12
N GLN A 349 3.37 -8.06 43.01
CA GLN A 349 2.47 -9.14 42.58
C GLN A 349 1.79 -8.90 41.23
N THR A 350 2.42 -8.12 40.34
CA THR A 350 1.86 -7.71 39.05
C THR A 350 2.65 -8.25 37.86
N PHE A 351 2.01 -8.33 36.70
CA PHE A 351 2.68 -8.68 35.46
C PHE A 351 3.33 -7.46 34.83
N MET A 352 4.60 -7.60 34.46
CA MET A 352 5.32 -6.52 33.81
C MET A 352 5.04 -6.53 32.30
N GLN A 353 4.73 -5.36 31.75
CA GLN A 353 4.48 -5.19 30.32
C GLN A 353 5.80 -5.19 29.51
N LYS A 354 5.74 -5.73 28.28
CA LYS A 354 6.90 -5.86 27.37
C LYS A 354 7.59 -4.56 26.99
N GLY A 355 6.95 -3.40 27.21
CA GLY A 355 7.51 -2.07 26.94
C GLY A 355 8.62 -1.66 27.90
N ASN A 356 8.72 -2.29 29.07
CA ASN A 356 9.78 -2.04 30.05
C ASN A 356 11.08 -2.76 29.62
N LYS A 357 12.24 -2.25 30.04
CA LYS A 357 13.60 -2.58 29.55
C LYS A 357 14.08 -4.04 29.80
N PHE A 358 13.22 -5.05 29.74
CA PHE A 358 13.57 -6.47 29.91
C PHE A 358 13.07 -7.33 28.74
N ASP A 359 13.85 -8.35 28.39
CA ASP A 359 13.50 -9.36 27.41
C ASP A 359 13.30 -10.68 28.14
N ILE A 360 12.05 -11.18 28.18
CA ILE A 360 11.70 -12.44 28.86
C ILE A 360 12.58 -13.59 28.36
N LYS A 361 13.06 -13.55 27.11
CA LYS A 361 13.96 -14.55 26.50
C LYS A 361 15.43 -14.44 26.92
N ARG A 362 15.78 -13.44 27.72
CA ARG A 362 17.15 -13.17 28.17
C ARG A 362 17.22 -12.85 29.65
N MET A 363 16.13 -13.06 30.38
CA MET A 363 16.12 -12.88 31.83
C MET A 363 17.12 -13.86 32.46
N VAL A 364 18.06 -13.29 33.19
CA VAL A 364 19.07 -14.00 33.98
C VAL A 364 18.55 -14.09 35.42
N GLU A 365 19.00 -15.12 36.15
CA GLU A 365 18.60 -15.42 37.54
C GLU A 365 18.75 -14.23 38.52
N ASP A 366 19.64 -13.27 38.26
CA ASP A 366 19.88 -12.05 39.06
C ASP A 366 18.88 -10.89 38.80
N SER A 367 17.68 -11.17 38.29
CA SER A 367 16.66 -10.14 38.04
C SER A 367 15.61 -10.13 39.16
N ASP A 368 15.15 -8.95 39.59
CA ASP A 368 14.01 -8.78 40.53
C ASP A 368 12.66 -9.33 40.00
N LEU A 369 12.67 -9.86 38.78
CA LEU A 369 11.52 -10.36 38.06
C LEU A 369 11.68 -11.86 37.80
N GLN A 370 10.59 -12.61 37.95
CA GLN A 370 10.57 -14.05 37.70
C GLN A 370 9.75 -14.40 36.46
N THR A 371 10.08 -15.53 35.84
CA THR A 371 9.34 -16.06 34.69
C THR A 371 8.05 -16.74 35.16
N CYS A 372 6.92 -16.34 34.58
CA CYS A 372 5.61 -16.92 34.85
C CYS A 372 4.97 -17.42 33.56
N PHE A 373 4.58 -18.70 33.51
CA PHE A 373 3.89 -19.28 32.37
C PHE A 373 2.38 -19.30 32.58
N CYS A 374 1.66 -18.54 31.78
CA CYS A 374 0.21 -18.43 31.85
C CYS A 374 -0.41 -19.29 30.72
N VAL A 375 -0.91 -20.46 31.09
CA VAL A 375 -1.39 -21.52 30.20
C VAL A 375 -2.88 -21.35 29.92
N PHE A 376 -3.30 -21.50 28.68
CA PHE A 376 -4.72 -21.37 28.31
C PHE A 376 -5.24 -22.46 27.38
N ASP A 377 -4.39 -23.39 26.94
CA ASP A 377 -4.84 -24.57 26.21
C ASP A 377 -3.93 -25.78 26.51
N VAL A 378 -4.45 -26.98 26.26
CA VAL A 378 -3.76 -28.26 26.42
C VAL A 378 -4.04 -29.13 25.21
N LEU A 379 -2.99 -29.70 24.62
CA LEU A 379 -3.05 -30.37 23.33
C LEU A 379 -2.76 -31.86 23.42
N MET A 380 -2.15 -32.31 24.51
CA MET A 380 -1.88 -33.70 24.79
C MET A 380 -1.75 -33.91 26.29
N VAL A 381 -2.29 -35.04 26.79
CA VAL A 381 -2.08 -35.53 28.15
C VAL A 381 -1.99 -37.06 28.10
N ASN A 382 -0.93 -37.66 28.65
CA ASN A 382 -0.73 -39.10 28.74
C ASN A 382 -1.01 -39.85 27.41
N ASN A 383 -0.42 -39.38 26.31
CA ASN A 383 -0.60 -39.87 24.93
C ASN A 383 -1.99 -39.66 24.32
N GLN A 384 -2.97 -39.11 25.06
CA GLN A 384 -4.25 -38.72 24.50
C GLN A 384 -4.11 -37.38 23.76
N LYS A 385 -4.34 -37.39 22.45
CA LYS A 385 -4.34 -36.19 21.60
C LYS A 385 -5.65 -35.42 21.80
N LEU A 386 -5.56 -34.12 22.09
CA LEU A 386 -6.71 -33.28 22.40
C LEU A 386 -7.03 -32.25 21.30
N GLY A 387 -6.25 -32.19 20.22
CA GLY A 387 -6.42 -31.16 19.19
C GLY A 387 -7.82 -31.13 18.52
N GLN A 388 -8.46 -32.30 18.37
CA GLN A 388 -9.80 -32.43 17.79
C GLN A 388 -10.93 -32.35 18.84
N GLU A 389 -10.60 -32.32 20.12
CA GLU A 389 -11.58 -32.14 21.19
C GLU A 389 -12.05 -30.68 21.24
N THR A 390 -13.25 -30.45 21.79
CA THR A 390 -13.79 -29.10 21.96
C THR A 390 -13.00 -28.30 22.99
N LEU A 391 -12.93 -26.98 22.83
CA LEU A 391 -12.24 -26.09 23.77
C LEU A 391 -12.78 -26.24 25.21
N SER A 392 -14.09 -26.45 25.36
CA SER A 392 -14.69 -26.77 26.68
C SER A 392 -14.01 -27.97 27.33
N LYS A 393 -13.85 -29.07 26.56
CA LYS A 393 -13.24 -30.30 27.06
C LYS A 393 -11.76 -30.13 27.37
N ARG A 394 -11.02 -29.42 26.51
CA ARG A 394 -9.60 -29.12 26.75
C ARG A 394 -9.40 -28.32 28.02
N TYR A 395 -10.27 -27.33 28.30
CA TYR A 395 -10.22 -26.59 29.55
C TYR A 395 -10.53 -27.43 30.80
N GLU A 396 -11.51 -28.33 30.74
CA GLU A 396 -11.78 -29.27 31.84
C GLU A 396 -10.55 -30.11 32.16
N ILE A 397 -9.88 -30.61 31.11
CA ILE A 397 -8.66 -31.41 31.25
C ILE A 397 -7.53 -30.54 31.81
N LEU A 398 -7.35 -29.30 31.32
CA LEU A 398 -6.29 -28.39 31.77
C LEU A 398 -6.32 -28.18 33.30
N SER A 399 -7.50 -27.95 33.88
CA SER A 399 -7.68 -27.81 35.34
C SER A 399 -7.30 -29.07 36.13
N SER A 400 -7.21 -30.22 35.47
CA SER A 400 -6.80 -31.48 36.09
C SER A 400 -5.30 -31.77 35.96
N VAL A 401 -4.55 -31.06 35.12
CA VAL A 401 -3.13 -31.36 34.80
C VAL A 401 -2.15 -30.90 35.90
N PHE A 402 -2.35 -29.71 36.45
CA PHE A 402 -1.44 -29.12 37.44
C PHE A 402 -2.20 -28.24 38.43
N SER A 403 -1.59 -27.95 39.57
CA SER A 403 -2.12 -27.01 40.57
C SER A 403 -1.50 -25.62 40.36
N PRO A 404 -2.24 -24.54 40.04
CA PRO A 404 -1.61 -23.25 39.77
C PRO A 404 -0.71 -22.74 40.92
N VAL A 405 0.41 -22.11 40.57
CA VAL A 405 1.36 -21.49 41.50
C VAL A 405 1.52 -20.03 41.15
N THR A 406 1.17 -19.16 42.09
CA THR A 406 1.22 -17.71 41.92
C THR A 406 2.59 -17.23 41.50
N GLY A 407 2.65 -16.56 40.34
CA GLY A 407 3.85 -15.97 39.77
C GLY A 407 4.76 -16.95 39.03
N ARG A 408 4.41 -18.23 38.90
CA ARG A 408 5.21 -19.23 38.18
C ARG A 408 4.42 -19.98 37.11
N LEU A 409 3.27 -20.55 37.46
CA LEU A 409 2.44 -21.33 36.54
C LEU A 409 0.97 -21.08 36.80
N HIS A 410 0.28 -20.49 35.84
CA HIS A 410 -1.10 -20.05 35.98
C HIS A 410 -1.99 -20.63 34.89
N VAL A 411 -3.26 -20.88 35.20
CA VAL A 411 -4.28 -21.21 34.19
C VAL A 411 -5.04 -19.95 33.86
N VAL A 412 -5.03 -19.52 32.61
CA VAL A 412 -5.80 -18.35 32.21
C VAL A 412 -7.28 -18.62 32.49
N PRO A 413 -7.91 -17.75 33.29
CA PRO A 413 -9.33 -17.78 33.62
C PRO A 413 -10.24 -17.67 32.39
N LYS A 414 -11.52 -17.89 32.62
CA LYS A 414 -12.55 -17.66 31.62
C LYS A 414 -13.87 -17.28 32.27
N LYS A 415 -14.60 -16.39 31.63
CA LYS A 415 -15.97 -16.01 31.96
C LYS A 415 -16.87 -16.39 30.79
N ASN A 416 -18.01 -17.01 31.11
CA ASN A 416 -19.05 -17.28 30.12
C ASN A 416 -19.78 -15.98 29.82
N ALA A 417 -19.99 -15.70 28.54
CA ALA A 417 -20.77 -14.56 28.09
C ALA A 417 -21.64 -14.96 26.90
N ARG A 418 -22.70 -14.20 26.68
CA ARG A 418 -23.65 -14.42 25.57
C ARG A 418 -23.99 -13.12 24.85
N MET A 419 -24.00 -12.00 25.56
CA MET A 419 -24.45 -10.71 25.02
C MET A 419 -23.27 -9.83 24.65
N ARG A 420 -23.46 -8.98 23.63
CA ARG A 420 -22.53 -7.91 23.26
C ARG A 420 -22.17 -7.01 24.45
N LYS A 421 -23.15 -6.71 25.32
CA LYS A 421 -22.94 -5.87 26.50
C LYS A 421 -21.82 -6.41 27.40
N GLU A 422 -21.81 -7.71 27.65
CA GLU A 422 -20.79 -8.35 28.50
C GLU A 422 -19.38 -8.25 27.88
N VAL A 423 -19.29 -8.25 26.55
CA VAL A 423 -18.04 -8.05 25.80
C VAL A 423 -17.56 -6.60 25.90
N ILE A 424 -18.48 -5.64 25.84
CA ILE A 424 -18.19 -4.20 26.00
C ILE A 424 -17.74 -3.93 27.44
N ASP A 425 -18.46 -4.46 28.42
CA ASP A 425 -18.12 -4.31 29.85
C ASP A 425 -16.73 -4.91 30.13
N ALA A 426 -16.44 -6.11 29.61
CA ALA A 426 -15.12 -6.73 29.74
C ALA A 426 -14.02 -5.94 29.00
N LEU A 427 -14.33 -5.28 27.87
CA LEU A 427 -13.38 -4.43 27.17
C LEU A 427 -13.10 -3.13 27.94
N ASN A 428 -14.12 -2.53 28.56
CA ASN A 428 -13.97 -1.33 29.38
C ASN A 428 -13.17 -1.64 30.66
N GLU A 429 -13.46 -2.78 31.31
CA GLU A 429 -12.66 -3.29 32.44
C GLU A 429 -11.20 -3.51 32.03
N ALA A 430 -10.96 -4.07 30.84
CA ALA A 430 -9.61 -4.21 30.29
C ALA A 430 -8.93 -2.84 30.05
N ILE A 431 -9.67 -1.83 29.59
CA ILE A 431 -9.12 -0.46 29.42
C ILE A 431 -8.76 0.15 30.78
N ASP A 432 -9.62 0.01 31.79
CA ASP A 432 -9.39 0.54 33.14
C ASP A 432 -8.17 -0.11 33.81
N ASN A 433 -8.00 -1.41 33.60
CA ASN A 433 -6.85 -2.17 34.05
C ASN A 433 -5.62 -2.02 33.13
N ARG A 434 -5.69 -1.13 32.12
CA ARG A 434 -4.59 -0.78 31.20
C ARG A 434 -4.05 -1.96 30.39
N GLU A 435 -4.98 -2.81 29.98
CA GLU A 435 -4.72 -4.06 29.29
C GLU A 435 -4.63 -3.88 27.76
N GLU A 436 -4.06 -4.86 27.05
CA GLU A 436 -3.99 -4.79 25.58
C GLU A 436 -5.37 -4.98 24.91
N GLY A 437 -6.28 -5.69 25.59
CA GLY A 437 -7.63 -6.02 25.11
C GLY A 437 -8.13 -7.35 25.65
N ILE A 438 -9.10 -7.95 24.97
CA ILE A 438 -9.75 -9.20 25.38
C ILE A 438 -9.69 -10.28 24.29
N MET A 439 -9.76 -11.54 24.71
CA MET A 439 -9.86 -12.70 23.83
C MET A 439 -11.26 -13.31 23.98
N VAL A 440 -11.91 -13.58 22.85
CA VAL A 440 -13.22 -14.23 22.80
C VAL A 440 -13.07 -15.55 22.06
N LYS A 441 -13.47 -16.65 22.68
CA LYS A 441 -13.30 -17.99 22.15
C LYS A 441 -14.60 -18.77 22.11
N ASP A 442 -14.81 -19.51 21.04
CA ASP A 442 -15.92 -20.46 20.87
C ASP A 442 -15.62 -21.76 21.67
N PRO A 443 -16.45 -22.13 22.66
CA PRO A 443 -16.31 -23.35 23.45
C PRO A 443 -16.32 -24.64 22.63
N MET A 444 -16.97 -24.62 21.46
CA MET A 444 -17.10 -25.76 20.56
C MET A 444 -15.97 -25.84 19.54
N SER A 445 -15.06 -24.85 19.52
CA SER A 445 -13.94 -24.84 18.57
C SER A 445 -12.88 -25.91 18.87
N THR A 446 -12.42 -26.58 17.82
CA THR A 446 -11.24 -27.45 17.86
C THR A 446 -9.96 -26.65 17.70
N TYR A 447 -8.82 -27.22 18.11
CA TYR A 447 -7.54 -26.54 17.95
C TYR A 447 -7.02 -26.72 16.52
N LYS A 448 -6.90 -25.61 15.77
CA LYS A 448 -6.44 -25.62 14.39
C LYS A 448 -5.10 -24.86 14.23
N PRO A 449 -3.96 -25.58 14.10
CA PRO A 449 -2.64 -24.97 13.93
C PRO A 449 -2.56 -24.02 12.73
N ASP A 450 -1.88 -22.86 12.88
CA ASP A 450 -1.72 -21.79 11.88
C ASP A 450 -3.02 -21.18 11.28
N LYS A 451 -4.20 -21.56 11.79
CA LYS A 451 -5.49 -21.00 11.34
C LYS A 451 -5.82 -19.75 12.14
N ARG A 452 -6.47 -18.79 11.47
CA ARG A 452 -6.87 -17.51 12.05
C ARG A 452 -8.39 -17.36 12.01
N GLY A 453 -9.01 -17.14 13.17
CA GLY A 453 -10.45 -16.82 13.25
C GLY A 453 -11.40 -18.00 13.27
N GLU A 454 -10.89 -19.24 13.36
CA GLU A 454 -11.68 -20.48 13.45
C GLU A 454 -12.15 -20.73 14.89
N GLY A 455 -12.83 -19.74 15.48
CA GLY A 455 -13.33 -19.79 16.86
C GLY A 455 -12.55 -18.95 17.87
N TRP A 456 -11.38 -18.41 17.51
CA TRP A 456 -10.64 -17.47 18.37
C TRP A 456 -10.66 -16.06 17.78
N LEU A 457 -11.12 -15.12 18.58
CA LEU A 457 -11.26 -13.71 18.25
C LEU A 457 -10.52 -12.86 19.27
N LYS A 458 -9.98 -11.73 18.82
CA LYS A 458 -9.36 -10.72 19.68
C LYS A 458 -10.01 -9.37 19.43
N ILE A 459 -10.28 -8.66 20.51
CA ILE A 459 -10.84 -7.31 20.50
C ILE A 459 -9.87 -6.43 21.29
N LYS A 460 -9.52 -5.30 20.71
CA LYS A 460 -8.63 -4.33 21.33
C LYS A 460 -9.22 -2.93 21.18
N PRO A 461 -8.91 -2.01 22.10
CA PRO A 461 -9.34 -0.62 21.98
C PRO A 461 -8.87 0.01 20.65
N GLU A 462 -7.70 -0.39 20.15
CA GLU A 462 -7.13 0.12 18.89
C GLU A 462 -7.97 -0.24 17.64
N TYR A 463 -8.87 -1.22 17.72
CA TYR A 463 -9.74 -1.60 16.60
C TYR A 463 -11.10 -0.90 16.64
N VAL A 464 -11.41 -0.24 17.75
CA VAL A 464 -12.67 0.46 17.97
C VAL A 464 -12.45 1.94 17.61
N ASN A 465 -13.24 2.45 16.67
CA ASN A 465 -13.14 3.86 16.27
C ASN A 465 -13.57 4.76 17.43
N GLY A 466 -12.82 5.84 17.68
CA GLY A 466 -13.10 6.84 18.71
C GLY A 466 -12.56 6.54 20.12
N LEU A 467 -12.16 5.29 20.42
CA LEU A 467 -11.65 4.94 21.76
C LEU A 467 -10.19 5.35 22.02
N MET A 468 -9.39 5.44 20.95
CA MET A 468 -7.99 5.85 21.06
C MET A 468 -7.85 7.35 20.91
N ASP A 469 -7.00 7.94 21.73
CA ASP A 469 -6.51 9.29 21.50
C ASP A 469 -5.53 9.27 20.31
N GLU A 470 -5.82 10.09 19.30
CA GLU A 470 -5.08 10.17 18.04
C GLU A 470 -4.07 11.31 18.12
N LEU A 471 -2.86 11.09 17.59
CA LEU A 471 -1.77 12.06 17.66
C LEU A 471 -1.55 12.71 16.30
N ASP A 472 -1.75 14.03 16.22
CA ASP A 472 -1.41 14.81 15.02
C ASP A 472 0.07 15.21 15.05
N LEU A 473 0.90 14.47 14.32
CA LEU A 473 2.35 14.62 14.31
C LEU A 473 2.86 15.16 12.97
N LEU A 474 3.93 15.95 13.00
CA LEU A 474 4.54 16.50 11.79
C LEU A 474 5.61 15.55 11.24
N ILE A 475 5.61 15.31 9.93
CA ILE A 475 6.73 14.62 9.27
C ILE A 475 7.95 15.56 9.26
N VAL A 476 9.11 15.10 9.73
CA VAL A 476 10.35 15.90 9.70
C VAL A 476 11.49 15.19 8.98
N GLY A 477 11.34 13.89 8.72
CA GLY A 477 12.35 13.10 8.04
C GLY A 477 11.78 11.91 7.27
N GLY A 478 12.59 11.35 6.39
CA GLY A 478 12.24 10.23 5.53
C GLY A 478 13.35 9.17 5.46
N TYR A 479 12.93 7.92 5.25
CA TYR A 479 13.79 6.78 4.96
C TYR A 479 13.38 6.08 3.66
N TRP A 480 14.38 5.78 2.84
CA TRP A 480 14.19 5.07 1.58
C TRP A 480 13.69 3.63 1.83
N GLY A 481 12.67 3.25 1.06
CA GLY A 481 12.07 1.92 1.16
C GLY A 481 12.90 0.80 0.58
N LYS A 482 12.49 -0.41 0.94
CA LYS A 482 13.08 -1.67 0.47
C LYS A 482 12.01 -2.55 -0.16
N GLY A 483 12.42 -3.46 -1.05
CA GLY A 483 11.52 -4.39 -1.72
C GLY A 483 10.45 -3.67 -2.57
N SER A 484 9.16 -3.96 -2.32
CA SER A 484 8.04 -3.39 -3.08
C SER A 484 7.87 -1.87 -2.93
N ARG A 485 8.51 -1.26 -1.91
CA ARG A 485 8.55 0.19 -1.69
C ARG A 485 9.91 0.80 -2.05
N GLY A 486 10.72 0.06 -2.80
CA GLY A 486 12.02 0.50 -3.27
C GLY A 486 11.92 1.75 -4.16
N GLY A 487 12.88 2.67 -4.01
CA GLY A 487 12.90 3.93 -4.78
C GLY A 487 11.93 5.00 -4.32
N MET A 488 11.16 4.77 -3.26
CA MET A 488 10.24 5.74 -2.66
C MET A 488 10.55 5.93 -1.17
N MET A 489 10.15 7.09 -0.63
CA MET A 489 10.14 7.29 0.81
C MET A 489 9.04 6.41 1.41
N SER A 490 9.40 5.53 2.35
CA SER A 490 8.46 4.53 2.87
C SER A 490 8.30 4.59 4.38
N HIS A 491 9.26 5.14 5.10
CA HIS A 491 9.11 5.39 6.52
C HIS A 491 9.40 6.86 6.75
N PHE A 492 8.67 7.46 7.69
CA PHE A 492 8.79 8.86 8.03
C PHE A 492 9.19 8.97 9.49
N LEU A 493 10.11 9.91 9.77
CA LEU A 493 10.40 10.37 11.11
C LEU A 493 9.40 11.47 11.44
N CYS A 494 8.63 11.29 12.49
CA CYS A 494 7.67 12.28 12.97
C CYS A 494 8.21 13.01 14.20
N ALA A 495 7.71 14.23 14.41
CA ALA A 495 8.05 15.09 15.52
C ALA A 495 6.82 15.80 16.09
N VAL A 496 6.98 16.28 17.32
CA VAL A 496 6.07 17.22 18.01
C VAL A 496 6.73 18.60 18.08
N ALA A 497 5.91 19.64 18.16
CA ALA A 497 6.37 21.03 18.24
C ALA A 497 6.76 21.42 19.68
N GLU A 498 7.80 22.24 19.82
CA GLU A 498 8.00 23.02 21.03
C GLU A 498 6.94 24.14 21.06
N LYS A 499 6.41 24.46 22.24
CA LYS A 499 5.35 25.46 22.38
C LYS A 499 5.88 26.84 21.98
N PRO A 500 5.33 27.47 20.92
CA PRO A 500 5.76 28.79 20.53
C PRO A 500 5.25 29.84 21.52
N ARG A 501 5.82 31.03 21.44
CA ARG A 501 5.26 32.21 22.11
C ARG A 501 3.88 32.53 21.52
N PRO A 502 2.99 33.21 22.28
CA PRO A 502 1.69 33.61 21.77
C PRO A 502 1.82 34.36 20.43
N ASN A 503 1.01 33.99 19.44
CA ASN A 503 1.00 34.51 18.06
C ASN A 503 2.24 34.22 17.19
N GLU A 504 3.16 33.37 17.64
CA GLU A 504 4.28 32.88 16.83
C GLU A 504 4.03 31.44 16.36
N LYS A 505 4.68 31.06 15.24
CA LYS A 505 4.66 29.68 14.74
C LYS A 505 5.77 28.86 15.41
N PRO A 506 5.61 27.55 15.62
CA PRO A 506 6.67 26.71 16.18
C PRO A 506 7.91 26.73 15.29
N THR A 507 9.08 26.90 15.90
CA THR A 507 10.37 26.92 15.19
C THR A 507 11.19 25.67 15.45
N VAL A 508 10.95 24.98 16.56
CA VAL A 508 11.72 23.80 16.99
C VAL A 508 10.79 22.61 17.13
N PHE A 509 11.23 21.46 16.60
CA PHE A 509 10.47 20.21 16.58
C PHE A 509 11.30 19.06 17.17
N HIS A 510 10.71 18.29 18.07
CA HIS A 510 11.35 17.17 18.77
C HIS A 510 10.89 15.85 18.15
N SER A 511 11.83 15.07 17.62
CA SER A 511 11.52 13.74 17.08
C SER A 511 10.89 12.84 18.14
N ILE A 512 9.83 12.10 17.77
CA ILE A 512 9.06 11.22 18.67
C ILE A 512 9.01 9.77 18.19
N CYS A 513 8.78 9.52 16.90
CA CYS A 513 8.61 8.16 16.40
C CYS A 513 8.92 8.01 14.92
N ARG A 514 9.25 6.78 14.50
CA ARG A 514 9.32 6.38 13.10
C ARG A 514 8.08 5.58 12.72
N VAL A 515 7.39 6.00 11.66
CA VAL A 515 6.17 5.34 11.18
C VAL A 515 6.29 4.93 9.71
N GLY A 516 5.82 3.72 9.38
CA GLY A 516 5.94 3.14 8.03
C GLY A 516 4.75 2.27 7.62
N SER A 517 3.60 2.46 8.27
CA SER A 517 2.38 1.68 8.04
C SER A 517 1.14 2.53 8.26
N GLY A 518 0.02 2.11 7.66
CA GLY A 518 -1.30 2.75 7.84
C GLY A 518 -1.85 3.41 6.57
N TYR A 519 -0.98 3.82 5.66
CA TYR A 519 -1.36 4.33 4.34
C TYR A 519 -1.45 3.21 3.28
N THR A 520 -2.23 3.47 2.23
CA THR A 520 -2.25 2.71 0.98
C THR A 520 -1.05 3.03 0.10
N MET A 521 -0.73 2.17 -0.88
CA MET A 521 0.35 2.46 -1.84
C MET A 521 0.09 3.73 -2.66
N LYS A 522 -1.18 4.06 -2.93
CA LYS A 522 -1.58 5.28 -3.62
C LYS A 522 -1.29 6.51 -2.75
N GLU A 523 -1.74 6.52 -1.50
CA GLU A 523 -1.47 7.62 -0.56
C GLU A 523 0.04 7.82 -0.33
N LEU A 524 0.81 6.73 -0.23
CA LEU A 524 2.26 6.82 -0.14
C LEU A 524 2.88 7.47 -1.39
N TYR A 525 2.38 7.13 -2.56
CA TYR A 525 2.83 7.69 -3.83
C TYR A 525 2.48 9.17 -3.97
N ASP A 526 1.24 9.54 -3.68
CA ASP A 526 0.76 10.91 -3.74
C ASP A 526 1.51 11.80 -2.72
N LEU A 527 1.70 11.32 -1.48
CA LEU A 527 2.51 11.99 -0.46
C LEU A 527 3.98 12.10 -0.89
N GLY A 528 4.54 11.01 -1.46
CA GLY A 528 5.90 10.98 -1.98
C GLY A 528 6.13 12.03 -3.07
N LEU A 529 5.19 12.18 -4.01
CA LEU A 529 5.24 13.22 -5.05
C LEU A 529 5.15 14.63 -4.45
N LYS A 530 4.23 14.85 -3.50
CA LYS A 530 4.06 16.15 -2.83
C LYS A 530 5.33 16.59 -2.09
N LEU A 531 5.96 15.68 -1.35
CA LEU A 531 7.16 15.96 -0.56
C LEU A 531 8.48 15.89 -1.36
N SER A 532 8.47 15.28 -2.56
CA SER A 532 9.68 15.00 -3.35
C SER A 532 10.61 16.20 -3.54
N LYS A 533 10.05 17.37 -3.82
CA LYS A 533 10.77 18.63 -4.10
C LYS A 533 11.38 19.30 -2.86
N HIS A 534 11.01 18.86 -1.66
CA HIS A 534 11.38 19.50 -0.40
C HIS A 534 12.39 18.70 0.43
N TRP A 535 12.71 17.46 0.02
CA TRP A 535 13.68 16.62 0.73
C TRP A 535 15.11 17.17 0.59
N LYS A 536 15.78 17.32 1.73
CA LYS A 536 17.19 17.67 1.82
C LYS A 536 17.99 16.53 2.49
N PRO A 537 19.21 16.22 2.06
CA PRO A 537 20.05 15.21 2.74
C PRO A 537 20.30 15.59 4.20
N TYR A 538 20.16 14.63 5.12
CA TYR A 538 20.46 14.88 6.53
C TYR A 538 21.96 14.66 6.81
N ASP A 539 22.68 15.73 7.14
CA ASP A 539 24.07 15.62 7.63
C ASP A 539 24.08 15.46 9.16
N ARG A 540 24.84 14.48 9.64
CA ARG A 540 25.00 14.23 11.08
C ARG A 540 25.94 15.23 11.74
N LYS A 541 26.86 15.83 10.97
CA LYS A 541 27.82 16.83 11.48
C LYS A 541 27.22 18.22 11.53
N ASP A 542 26.25 18.48 10.66
CA ASP A 542 25.54 19.76 10.56
C ASP A 542 24.02 19.52 10.51
N PRO A 543 23.40 19.14 11.65
CA PRO A 543 21.98 18.86 11.69
C PRO A 543 21.16 20.16 11.60
N PRO A 544 19.96 20.13 10.99
CA PRO A 544 19.08 21.28 10.93
C PRO A 544 18.64 21.75 12.32
N SER A 545 18.77 23.06 12.59
CA SER A 545 18.54 23.65 13.92
C SER A 545 17.08 23.56 14.39
N ASN A 546 16.13 23.46 13.46
CA ASN A 546 14.70 23.37 13.74
C ASN A 546 14.21 21.93 14.03
N ILE A 547 15.05 20.91 13.83
CA ILE A 547 14.67 19.51 14.04
C ILE A 547 15.66 18.85 14.99
N LEU A 548 15.22 18.66 16.23
CA LEU A 548 16.01 18.01 17.27
C LEU A 548 15.75 16.50 17.25
N CYS A 549 16.77 15.74 16.83
CA CYS A 549 16.73 14.29 16.79
C CYS A 549 17.50 13.66 17.95
N GLY A 550 17.00 12.55 18.49
CA GLY A 550 17.72 11.68 19.43
C GLY A 550 18.81 10.83 18.73
N THR A 551 18.96 9.58 19.15
CA THR A 551 19.87 8.61 18.51
C THR A 551 19.43 8.24 17.08
N GLU A 552 18.13 8.12 16.84
CA GLU A 552 17.58 7.83 15.51
C GLU A 552 17.65 9.08 14.62
N LYS A 553 18.30 8.95 13.46
CA LYS A 553 18.49 10.03 12.49
C LYS A 553 17.89 9.65 11.14
N PRO A 554 17.19 10.57 10.45
CA PRO A 554 16.62 10.28 9.14
C PRO A 554 17.70 10.25 8.05
N GLU A 555 17.35 9.72 6.87
CA GLU A 555 18.23 9.76 5.69
C GLU A 555 18.07 11.10 4.95
N MET A 556 16.84 11.58 4.88
CA MET A 556 16.48 12.90 4.34
C MET A 556 15.64 13.64 5.37
N TYR A 557 15.77 14.96 5.45
CA TYR A 557 14.90 15.81 6.25
C TYR A 557 14.10 16.76 5.38
N ILE A 558 13.03 17.30 5.97
CA ILE A 558 12.18 18.31 5.33
C ILE A 558 11.99 19.47 6.30
N GLU A 559 12.08 20.69 5.78
CA GLU A 559 11.75 21.88 6.58
C GLU A 559 10.29 21.80 7.05
N PRO A 560 9.98 22.02 8.34
CA PRO A 560 8.63 21.92 8.88
C PRO A 560 7.57 22.66 8.08
N CYS A 561 7.90 23.86 7.57
CA CYS A 561 6.99 24.69 6.77
C CYS A 561 6.55 24.10 5.43
N ASN A 562 7.30 23.14 4.90
CA ASN A 562 6.98 22.44 3.64
C ASN A 562 6.44 21.02 3.89
N SER A 563 6.25 20.66 5.16
CA SER A 563 5.86 19.31 5.55
C SER A 563 4.35 19.17 5.73
N VAL A 564 3.94 17.97 6.12
CA VAL A 564 2.53 17.57 6.26
C VAL A 564 2.32 16.91 7.61
N ILE A 565 1.19 17.21 8.24
CA ILE A 565 0.75 16.55 9.46
C ILE A 565 0.12 15.21 9.12
N VAL A 566 0.47 14.19 9.90
CA VAL A 566 -0.12 12.86 9.85
C VAL A 566 -0.79 12.56 11.16
N GLN A 567 -2.02 12.06 11.07
CA GLN A 567 -2.76 11.55 12.21
C GLN A 567 -2.29 10.13 12.49
N VAL A 568 -1.64 9.94 13.63
CA VAL A 568 -1.02 8.68 14.05
C VAL A 568 -1.81 8.07 15.19
N LYS A 569 -2.17 6.80 15.02
CA LYS A 569 -2.73 5.95 16.07
C LYS A 569 -1.64 5.05 16.61
N ALA A 570 -1.56 4.95 17.93
CA ALA A 570 -0.63 4.08 18.63
C ALA A 570 -1.32 3.42 19.82
N ALA A 571 -0.75 2.33 20.33
CA ALA A 571 -1.30 1.65 21.49
C ALA A 571 -0.96 2.39 22.79
N GLU A 572 0.30 2.85 22.89
CA GLU A 572 0.84 3.48 24.08
C GLU A 572 2.10 4.31 23.77
N ILE A 573 2.45 5.21 24.69
CA ILE A 573 3.67 6.00 24.76
C ILE A 573 4.61 5.30 25.76
N VAL A 574 5.79 4.90 25.30
CA VAL A 574 6.80 4.18 26.09
C VAL A 574 8.10 4.96 26.16
N ASN A 575 8.88 4.78 27.22
CA ASN A 575 10.19 5.43 27.37
C ASN A 575 11.17 4.96 26.29
N SER A 576 11.95 5.88 25.71
CA SER A 576 12.90 5.54 24.65
C SER A 576 14.01 6.57 24.52
N ASP A 577 15.25 6.09 24.63
CA ASP A 577 16.47 6.90 24.46
C ASP A 577 16.81 7.13 22.96
N MET A 578 15.98 6.61 22.05
CA MET A 578 16.20 6.75 20.60
C MET A 578 15.73 8.09 20.02
N TYR A 579 14.76 8.73 20.66
CA TYR A 579 14.10 9.94 20.15
C TYR A 579 14.34 11.12 21.09
N LYS A 580 14.05 12.34 20.63
CA LYS A 580 14.37 13.54 21.42
C LYS A 580 13.36 13.83 22.52
N THR A 581 12.16 13.29 22.41
CA THR A 581 11.11 13.37 23.44
C THR A 581 11.36 12.43 24.63
N ASP A 582 12.45 11.64 24.62
CA ASP A 582 12.75 10.59 25.61
C ASP A 582 11.65 9.52 25.76
N CYS A 583 10.69 9.53 24.83
CA CYS A 583 9.59 8.59 24.70
C CYS A 583 9.29 8.32 23.20
N THR A 584 8.58 7.24 22.90
CA THR A 584 8.14 6.87 21.55
C THR A 584 6.77 6.23 21.60
N LEU A 585 6.14 6.11 20.43
CA LEU A 585 4.89 5.40 20.26
C LEU A 585 5.13 3.90 20.01
N ARG A 586 4.34 3.04 20.66
CA ARG A 586 4.27 1.59 20.38
C ARG A 586 3.21 1.30 19.34
N PHE A 587 3.59 0.51 18.34
CA PHE A 587 2.77 0.14 17.18
C PHE A 587 2.14 1.34 16.42
N PRO A 588 2.90 2.41 16.11
CA PRO A 588 2.36 3.58 15.44
C PRO A 588 1.92 3.26 14.01
N ARG A 589 0.76 3.80 13.62
CA ARG A 589 0.20 3.71 12.26
C ARG A 589 -0.40 5.05 11.86
N ILE A 590 -0.18 5.45 10.62
CA ILE A 590 -0.84 6.62 10.04
C ILE A 590 -2.28 6.24 9.72
N GLU A 591 -3.25 6.85 10.39
CA GLU A 591 -4.67 6.69 10.07
C GLU A 591 -5.07 7.60 8.91
N LYS A 592 -4.59 8.84 8.91
CA LYS A 592 -4.92 9.84 7.88
C LYS A 592 -3.76 10.80 7.66
N ILE A 593 -3.67 11.31 6.43
CA ILE A 593 -2.85 12.46 6.08
C ILE A 593 -3.74 13.70 6.27
N ARG A 594 -3.36 14.59 7.18
CA ARG A 594 -4.15 15.77 7.58
C ARG A 594 -3.85 16.94 6.67
N GLU A 595 -4.44 16.95 5.48
CA GLU A 595 -4.35 18.09 4.55
C GLU A 595 -5.22 19.27 4.97
N ASP A 596 -6.13 19.05 5.92
CA ASP A 596 -6.97 20.05 6.56
C ASP A 596 -6.24 20.88 7.62
N LYS A 597 -5.03 20.46 8.04
CA LYS A 597 -4.22 21.14 9.04
C LYS A 597 -2.94 21.69 8.46
N GLU A 598 -2.60 22.91 8.88
CA GLU A 598 -1.30 23.51 8.57
C GLU A 598 -0.19 22.97 9.47
N TRP A 599 1.06 23.01 8.98
CA TRP A 599 2.22 22.43 9.69
C TRP A 599 2.45 22.96 11.12
N TYR A 600 2.03 24.19 11.40
CA TYR A 600 2.16 24.84 12.71
C TYR A 600 1.08 24.42 13.70
N GLU A 601 0.05 23.67 13.28
CA GLU A 601 -0.97 23.06 14.13
C GLU A 601 -0.57 21.66 14.64
N CYS A 602 0.71 21.32 14.52
CA CYS A 602 1.29 20.10 15.06
C CYS A 602 1.06 20.03 16.58
N MET A 603 0.83 18.83 17.10
CA MET A 603 0.83 18.57 18.54
C MET A 603 2.10 19.09 19.20
N THR A 604 1.95 19.69 20.38
CA THR A 604 3.06 20.22 21.18
C THR A 604 3.56 19.22 22.23
N LEU A 605 4.75 19.46 22.77
CA LEU A 605 5.31 18.69 23.89
C LEU A 605 4.39 18.65 25.12
N ASP A 606 3.73 19.76 25.46
CA ASP A 606 2.79 19.82 26.60
C ASP A 606 1.66 18.80 26.42
N ILE A 607 1.03 18.77 25.24
CA ILE A 607 -0.08 17.84 24.94
C ILE A 607 0.41 16.39 24.99
N LEU A 608 1.64 16.14 24.52
CA LEU A 608 2.23 14.81 24.59
C LEU A 608 2.44 14.34 26.04
N GLU A 609 2.90 15.23 26.93
CA GLU A 609 3.11 14.92 28.34
C GLU A 609 1.78 14.77 29.09
N ASP A 610 0.75 15.56 28.74
CA ASP A 610 -0.61 15.40 29.26
C ASP A 610 -1.19 14.02 28.87
N LEU A 611 -1.04 13.62 27.60
CA LEU A 611 -1.48 12.30 27.13
C LEU A 611 -0.72 11.17 27.84
N ARG A 612 0.58 11.35 28.06
CA ARG A 612 1.42 10.38 28.76
C ARG A 612 1.05 10.23 30.23
N SER A 613 0.77 11.33 30.93
CA SER A 613 0.45 11.32 32.35
C SER A 613 -0.98 10.84 32.64
N LYS A 614 -1.95 11.13 31.76
CA LYS A 614 -3.37 10.82 31.94
C LYS A 614 -3.68 9.33 32.16
N ALA A 615 -2.96 8.44 31.48
CA ALA A 615 -3.18 6.98 31.56
C ALA A 615 -1.87 6.18 31.60
N GLU A 616 -0.84 6.74 32.25
CA GLU A 616 0.50 6.13 32.37
C GLU A 616 1.05 5.60 31.02
N GLY A 617 0.87 6.41 29.98
CA GLY A 617 1.30 6.12 28.63
C GLY A 617 0.28 5.42 27.74
N LYS A 618 -0.81 4.81 28.25
CA LYS A 618 -1.84 4.21 27.38
C LYS A 618 -2.64 5.27 26.64
N LEU A 619 -2.92 5.03 25.36
CA LEU A 619 -3.72 5.95 24.53
C LEU A 619 -5.21 5.57 24.45
N ALA A 620 -5.58 4.46 25.07
CA ALA A 620 -6.98 4.07 25.29
C ALA A 620 -7.39 4.50 26.69
N SER A 621 -8.10 5.61 26.83
CA SER A 621 -8.60 6.08 28.14
C SER A 621 -10.11 6.35 28.15
N LYS A 622 -10.83 6.02 27.08
CA LYS A 622 -12.27 6.27 26.93
C LYS A 622 -13.03 4.96 27.03
N HIS A 623 -14.19 5.01 27.65
CA HIS A 623 -15.12 3.87 27.70
C HIS A 623 -15.96 3.81 26.45
N LEU A 624 -16.35 2.59 26.10
CA LEU A 624 -17.30 2.30 25.05
C LEU A 624 -18.71 2.24 25.64
N HIS A 625 -19.59 3.14 25.21
CA HIS A 625 -21.01 3.10 25.55
C HIS A 625 -21.85 2.49 24.41
N ILE A 626 -22.88 1.73 24.78
CA ILE A 626 -23.75 1.03 23.81
C ILE A 626 -24.48 2.02 22.89
N ASP A 627 -24.92 3.16 23.44
CA ASP A 627 -25.79 4.13 22.74
C ASP A 627 -25.02 5.00 21.73
N GLU A 628 -23.78 5.39 22.02
CA GLU A 628 -22.92 6.14 21.09
C GLU A 628 -22.46 5.28 19.90
N TYR A 629 -22.46 3.95 20.06
CA TYR A 629 -22.00 3.03 19.03
C TYR A 629 -23.05 2.71 17.97
N ASP A 630 -24.33 3.00 18.25
CA ASP A 630 -25.47 2.75 17.36
C ASP A 630 -25.96 4.00 16.59
N GLU A 631 -25.34 5.18 16.79
CA GLU A 631 -25.58 6.33 15.91
C GLU A 631 -25.17 6.03 14.45
N PRO A 632 -25.99 6.44 13.46
CA PRO A 632 -25.67 6.24 12.06
C PRO A 632 -24.50 7.14 11.67
N GLN A 633 -23.29 6.57 11.73
CA GLN A 633 -22.11 7.19 11.15
C GLN A 633 -22.40 7.63 9.72
N GLU A 634 -22.05 8.88 9.38
CA GLU A 634 -21.96 9.33 8.00
C GLU A 634 -21.15 8.29 7.22
N LYS A 635 -21.83 7.57 6.34
CA LYS A 635 -21.19 6.60 5.47
C LYS A 635 -20.17 7.38 4.64
N LYS A 636 -18.87 7.22 4.94
CA LYS A 636 -17.87 7.19 3.87
C LYS A 636 -18.49 6.37 2.76
N ARG A 637 -18.71 6.96 1.58
CA ARG A 637 -19.33 6.33 0.40
C ARG A 637 -18.88 4.88 0.37
N LYS A 638 -19.79 3.96 0.75
CA LYS A 638 -19.54 2.53 0.66
C LYS A 638 -19.39 2.25 -0.82
N THR A 639 -18.17 1.96 -1.26
CA THR A 639 -17.96 1.13 -2.43
C THR A 639 -18.77 -0.14 -2.18
N VAL A 640 -19.77 -0.38 -3.02
CA VAL A 640 -20.74 -1.47 -2.90
C VAL A 640 -20.01 -2.77 -2.56
N SER A 641 -20.43 -3.40 -1.47
CA SER A 641 -19.95 -4.70 -1.03
C SER A 641 -20.10 -5.73 -2.14
N LYS A 642 -18.98 -6.25 -2.65
CA LYS A 642 -18.99 -7.45 -3.51
C LYS A 642 -19.57 -8.60 -2.71
N VAL A 643 -20.75 -9.07 -3.13
CA VAL A 643 -21.28 -10.39 -2.81
C VAL A 643 -20.18 -11.43 -3.11
N LYS A 644 -20.00 -12.41 -2.22
CA LYS A 644 -19.10 -13.56 -2.41
C LYS A 644 -19.39 -14.20 -3.78
N LYS A 645 -18.56 -13.94 -4.79
CA LYS A 645 -18.60 -14.68 -6.06
C LYS A 645 -17.98 -16.05 -5.82
N VAL A 646 -18.81 -17.08 -5.91
CA VAL A 646 -18.42 -18.42 -6.34
C VAL A 646 -17.51 -18.25 -7.57
N ILE A 647 -16.41 -18.99 -7.63
CA ILE A 647 -15.47 -18.94 -8.75
C ILE A 647 -16.23 -19.37 -10.01
N GLY A 648 -16.64 -18.37 -10.78
CA GLY A 648 -17.27 -18.48 -12.08
C GLY A 648 -16.75 -17.35 -12.95
N ILE A 649 -16.71 -17.60 -14.26
CA ILE A 649 -16.30 -16.63 -15.29
C ILE A 649 -16.99 -15.28 -14.99
N ALA A 650 -16.22 -14.19 -14.94
CA ALA A 650 -16.79 -12.88 -14.61
C ALA A 650 -17.90 -12.52 -15.61
N GLU A 651 -19.05 -12.01 -15.15
CA GLU A 651 -20.24 -11.70 -15.97
C GLU A 651 -19.93 -10.98 -17.29
N GLN A 652 -18.92 -10.11 -17.28
CA GLN A 652 -18.43 -9.38 -18.46
C GLN A 652 -17.82 -10.25 -19.58
N PHE A 653 -17.58 -11.54 -19.33
CA PHE A 653 -17.10 -12.56 -20.26
C PHE A 653 -18.11 -13.71 -20.46
N LYS A 654 -19.31 -13.60 -19.89
CA LYS A 654 -20.39 -14.56 -20.08
C LYS A 654 -21.23 -14.07 -21.25
N ALA A 655 -21.37 -14.86 -22.30
CA ALA A 655 -22.30 -14.55 -23.38
C ALA A 655 -23.73 -14.51 -22.82
N PRO A 656 -24.58 -13.57 -23.25
CA PRO A 656 -25.99 -13.54 -22.86
C PRO A 656 -26.69 -14.81 -23.37
N ASP A 657 -27.65 -15.31 -22.60
CA ASP A 657 -28.50 -16.42 -23.02
C ASP A 657 -29.55 -15.88 -23.99
N LEU A 658 -29.34 -16.08 -25.28
CA LEU A 658 -30.18 -15.57 -26.37
C LEU A 658 -31.28 -16.57 -26.78
N SER A 659 -31.44 -17.69 -26.05
CA SER A 659 -32.38 -18.77 -26.41
C SER A 659 -33.85 -18.36 -26.48
N ASN A 660 -34.25 -17.27 -25.80
CA ASN A 660 -35.64 -16.79 -25.72
C ASN A 660 -35.90 -15.48 -26.47
N VAL A 661 -34.96 -15.00 -27.30
CA VAL A 661 -35.09 -13.70 -27.99
C VAL A 661 -35.74 -13.89 -29.37
N SER A 662 -36.95 -13.36 -29.56
CA SER A 662 -37.65 -13.36 -30.85
C SER A 662 -37.24 -12.14 -31.69
N LYS A 663 -36.82 -12.35 -32.95
CA LYS A 663 -36.42 -11.28 -33.87
C LYS A 663 -37.61 -10.34 -34.16
N VAL A 664 -37.46 -9.05 -33.85
CA VAL A 664 -38.48 -7.99 -34.03
C VAL A 664 -38.23 -7.20 -35.32
N SER A 665 -36.98 -7.10 -35.76
CA SER A 665 -36.59 -6.34 -36.96
C SER A 665 -35.24 -6.82 -37.53
N ASN A 666 -34.88 -6.38 -38.73
CA ASN A 666 -33.64 -6.76 -39.45
C ASN A 666 -32.68 -5.57 -39.70
N ILE A 667 -32.74 -4.53 -38.87
CA ILE A 667 -31.97 -3.29 -39.10
C ILE A 667 -30.46 -3.52 -39.00
N PHE A 668 -30.03 -4.48 -38.18
CA PHE A 668 -28.63 -4.79 -37.92
C PHE A 668 -28.19 -6.14 -38.53
N GLU A 669 -28.92 -6.63 -39.53
CA GLU A 669 -28.60 -7.89 -40.21
C GLU A 669 -27.16 -7.88 -40.74
N ASP A 670 -26.41 -8.95 -40.46
CA ASP A 670 -24.98 -9.12 -40.81
C ASP A 670 -23.99 -8.10 -40.19
N VAL A 671 -24.39 -7.35 -39.17
CA VAL A 671 -23.51 -6.40 -38.46
C VAL A 671 -23.05 -6.96 -37.11
N GLU A 672 -21.74 -6.89 -36.84
CA GLU A 672 -21.13 -7.34 -35.58
C GLU A 672 -20.82 -6.17 -34.63
N PHE A 673 -21.37 -6.24 -33.42
CA PHE A 673 -21.17 -5.23 -32.37
C PHE A 673 -20.40 -5.79 -31.18
N CYS A 674 -19.58 -4.95 -30.54
CA CYS A 674 -18.93 -5.30 -29.29
C CYS A 674 -19.35 -4.35 -28.16
N VAL A 675 -20.14 -4.84 -27.19
CA VAL A 675 -20.62 -4.02 -26.06
C VAL A 675 -19.69 -4.14 -24.87
N MET A 676 -19.04 -3.03 -24.50
CA MET A 676 -18.06 -3.01 -23.40
C MET A 676 -18.69 -2.74 -22.04
N THR A 677 -19.66 -1.83 -21.98
CA THR A 677 -20.28 -1.36 -20.74
C THR A 677 -21.72 -0.92 -21.00
N GLY A 678 -22.63 -1.23 -20.08
CA GLY A 678 -23.98 -0.68 -20.07
C GLY A 678 -24.02 0.81 -19.73
N MET A 679 -25.19 1.41 -19.89
CA MET A 679 -25.46 2.84 -19.68
C MET A 679 -26.58 3.00 -18.65
N GLY A 680 -26.29 3.52 -17.46
CA GLY A 680 -27.28 3.97 -16.46
C GLY A 680 -28.45 3.00 -16.20
N LYS A 681 -29.54 3.16 -16.95
CA LYS A 681 -30.78 2.35 -16.89
C LYS A 681 -30.72 1.02 -17.66
N TYR A 682 -29.77 0.85 -18.58
CA TYR A 682 -29.58 -0.34 -19.40
C TYR A 682 -28.26 -1.03 -19.04
N SER A 683 -28.36 -2.27 -18.59
CA SER A 683 -27.23 -3.16 -18.37
C SER A 683 -26.58 -3.58 -19.69
N LYS A 684 -25.34 -4.09 -19.62
CA LYS A 684 -24.63 -4.63 -20.79
C LYS A 684 -25.47 -5.72 -21.48
N SER A 685 -26.01 -6.67 -20.70
CA SER A 685 -26.78 -7.80 -21.23
C SER A 685 -28.06 -7.34 -21.94
N GLU A 686 -28.74 -6.31 -21.44
CA GLU A 686 -29.97 -5.78 -22.09
C GLU A 686 -29.67 -5.11 -23.43
N LEU A 687 -28.54 -4.41 -23.55
CA LEU A 687 -28.10 -3.85 -24.84
C LEU A 687 -27.76 -4.96 -25.84
N GLU A 688 -27.06 -6.01 -25.39
CA GLU A 688 -26.71 -7.16 -26.24
C GLU A 688 -27.96 -7.93 -26.70
N SER A 689 -28.95 -8.14 -25.83
CA SER A 689 -30.24 -8.75 -26.19
C SER A 689 -31.01 -7.92 -27.21
N ARG A 690 -31.05 -6.59 -27.05
CA ARG A 690 -31.73 -5.71 -28.02
C ARG A 690 -31.02 -5.63 -29.37
N ILE A 691 -29.70 -5.69 -29.41
CA ILE A 691 -28.97 -5.78 -30.69
C ILE A 691 -29.39 -7.07 -31.43
N ALA A 692 -29.51 -8.19 -30.70
CA ALA A 692 -29.98 -9.45 -31.26
C ALA A 692 -31.46 -9.42 -31.70
N GLU A 693 -32.35 -8.75 -30.96
CA GLU A 693 -33.77 -8.55 -31.35
C GLU A 693 -33.91 -7.85 -32.70
N TYR A 694 -32.98 -6.94 -33.03
CA TYR A 694 -32.96 -6.16 -34.27
C TYR A 694 -32.04 -6.77 -35.35
N GLY A 695 -31.58 -8.01 -35.16
CA GLY A 695 -30.89 -8.82 -36.16
C GLY A 695 -29.35 -8.74 -36.15
N GLY A 696 -28.75 -8.04 -35.19
CA GLY A 696 -27.29 -7.90 -35.07
C GLY A 696 -26.61 -9.01 -34.29
N SER A 697 -25.33 -9.23 -34.59
CA SER A 697 -24.47 -10.18 -33.88
C SER A 697 -23.63 -9.47 -32.81
N VAL A 698 -23.37 -10.13 -31.67
CA VAL A 698 -22.66 -9.53 -30.54
C VAL A 698 -21.44 -10.36 -30.17
N VAL A 699 -20.27 -9.71 -30.09
CA VAL A 699 -19.02 -10.31 -29.63
C VAL A 699 -18.54 -9.73 -28.32
N GLN A 700 -17.82 -10.55 -27.55
CA GLN A 700 -17.29 -10.16 -26.23
C GLN A 700 -15.94 -9.43 -26.31
N ASN A 701 -15.21 -9.60 -27.41
CA ASN A 701 -13.96 -8.91 -27.72
C ASN A 701 -14.02 -8.45 -29.18
N PRO A 702 -13.56 -7.24 -29.50
CA PRO A 702 -13.57 -6.75 -30.87
C PRO A 702 -12.59 -7.57 -31.73
N GLY A 703 -13.09 -8.11 -32.84
CA GLY A 703 -12.35 -8.79 -33.89
C GLY A 703 -12.17 -7.90 -35.13
N PRO A 704 -11.60 -8.43 -36.22
CA PRO A 704 -11.43 -7.67 -37.48
C PRO A 704 -12.76 -7.35 -38.17
N GLU A 705 -13.81 -8.13 -37.96
CA GLU A 705 -15.15 -7.95 -38.54
C GLU A 705 -16.09 -7.09 -37.68
N THR A 706 -15.61 -6.61 -36.52
CA THR A 706 -16.44 -5.83 -35.61
C THR A 706 -16.67 -4.43 -36.18
N TYR A 707 -17.94 -4.11 -36.45
CA TYR A 707 -18.36 -2.83 -37.02
C TYR A 707 -18.09 -1.66 -36.09
N CYS A 708 -18.49 -1.75 -34.81
CA CYS A 708 -18.15 -0.74 -33.81
C CYS A 708 -18.19 -1.26 -32.37
N VAL A 709 -17.51 -0.53 -31.48
CA VAL A 709 -17.45 -0.81 -30.04
C VAL A 709 -18.37 0.13 -29.28
N ILE A 710 -19.35 -0.43 -28.58
CA ILE A 710 -20.38 0.33 -27.87
C ILE A 710 -20.00 0.53 -26.40
N VAL A 711 -20.06 1.79 -25.94
CA VAL A 711 -19.66 2.19 -24.59
C VAL A 711 -20.72 3.08 -23.93
N GLY A 712 -21.33 2.60 -22.85
CA GLY A 712 -22.14 3.43 -21.94
C GLY A 712 -21.36 4.14 -20.82
N ALA A 713 -20.17 3.66 -20.42
CA ALA A 713 -19.33 4.32 -19.41
C ALA A 713 -17.83 4.02 -19.64
N GLU A 714 -16.98 5.05 -19.55
CA GLU A 714 -15.55 4.88 -19.75
C GLU A 714 -14.89 4.06 -18.62
N ASN A 715 -14.19 2.99 -18.99
CA ASN A 715 -13.38 2.19 -18.08
C ASN A 715 -11.97 1.97 -18.64
N VAL A 716 -11.09 1.35 -17.86
CA VAL A 716 -9.67 1.13 -18.24
C VAL A 716 -9.54 0.32 -19.55
N ARG A 717 -10.48 -0.60 -19.82
CA ARG A 717 -10.46 -1.43 -21.03
C ARG A 717 -10.83 -0.64 -22.28
N VAL A 718 -11.82 0.25 -22.17
CA VAL A 718 -12.18 1.21 -23.22
C VAL A 718 -10.99 2.11 -23.53
N LYS A 719 -10.28 2.62 -22.52
CA LYS A 719 -9.06 3.42 -22.73
C LYS A 719 -7.97 2.64 -23.48
N ASN A 720 -7.81 1.35 -23.23
CA ASN A 720 -6.87 0.51 -23.97
C ASN A 720 -7.29 0.27 -25.44
N ILE A 721 -8.59 0.16 -25.71
CA ILE A 721 -9.12 0.04 -27.08
C ILE A 721 -8.94 1.35 -27.83
N ILE A 722 -9.23 2.49 -27.20
CA ILE A 722 -8.96 3.83 -27.74
C ILE A 722 -7.47 3.99 -28.05
N ALA A 723 -6.60 3.57 -27.13
CA ALA A 723 -5.15 3.61 -27.36
C ALA A 723 -4.67 2.69 -28.50
N SER A 724 -5.46 1.67 -28.87
CA SER A 724 -5.13 0.79 -30.00
C SER A 724 -5.37 1.45 -31.37
N ASN A 725 -6.20 2.50 -31.43
CA ASN A 725 -6.49 3.31 -32.63
C ASN A 725 -6.94 2.49 -33.85
N LYS A 726 -7.60 1.34 -33.62
CA LYS A 726 -8.04 0.40 -34.66
C LYS A 726 -9.56 0.31 -34.85
N TYR A 727 -10.33 0.75 -33.87
CA TYR A 727 -11.78 0.53 -33.83
C TYR A 727 -12.52 1.83 -33.54
N ASP A 728 -13.69 1.98 -34.15
CA ASP A 728 -14.61 3.06 -33.86
C ASP A 728 -15.34 2.80 -32.54
N VAL A 729 -15.24 3.76 -31.61
CA VAL A 729 -15.84 3.67 -30.26
C VAL A 729 -17.02 4.64 -30.17
N VAL A 730 -18.22 4.08 -30.09
CA VAL A 730 -19.50 4.79 -30.16
C VAL A 730 -20.21 4.76 -28.81
N ARG A 731 -20.85 5.87 -28.47
CA ARG A 731 -21.72 6.03 -27.30
C ARG A 731 -22.96 5.14 -27.41
N ALA A 732 -23.37 4.52 -26.31
CA ALA A 732 -24.56 3.66 -26.26
C ALA A 732 -25.87 4.40 -26.62
N GLU A 733 -25.88 5.73 -26.47
CA GLU A 733 -26.96 6.63 -26.85
C GLU A 733 -27.36 6.51 -28.33
N TRP A 734 -26.40 6.26 -29.22
CA TRP A 734 -26.67 6.06 -30.65
C TRP A 734 -27.55 4.83 -30.90
N LEU A 735 -27.24 3.70 -30.24
CA LEU A 735 -28.07 2.50 -30.34
C LEU A 735 -29.50 2.72 -29.86
N LEU A 736 -29.67 3.48 -28.76
CA LEU A 736 -30.99 3.81 -28.25
C LEU A 736 -31.80 4.63 -29.27
N GLN A 737 -31.15 5.54 -29.98
CA GLN A 737 -31.80 6.32 -31.04
C GLN A 737 -32.17 5.45 -32.25
N CYS A 738 -31.32 4.50 -32.64
CA CYS A 738 -31.64 3.50 -33.67
C CYS A 738 -32.85 2.62 -33.26
N PHE A 739 -32.91 2.20 -31.99
CA PHE A 739 -34.05 1.42 -31.48
C PHE A 739 -35.35 2.23 -31.47
N GLN A 740 -35.29 3.51 -31.10
CA GLN A 740 -36.45 4.41 -31.03
C GLN A 740 -36.99 4.77 -32.42
N THR A 741 -36.11 5.11 -33.36
CA THR A 741 -36.48 5.50 -34.73
C THR A 741 -36.78 4.30 -35.62
N LYS A 742 -36.41 3.08 -35.21
CA LYS A 742 -36.49 1.85 -36.01
C LYS A 742 -35.82 2.01 -37.39
N MET A 743 -34.76 2.82 -37.46
CA MET A 743 -33.91 3.00 -38.64
C MET A 743 -32.45 3.10 -38.21
N LEU A 744 -31.53 2.79 -39.12
CA LEU A 744 -30.10 2.99 -38.90
C LEU A 744 -29.79 4.49 -38.97
N VAL A 745 -29.53 5.11 -37.82
CA VAL A 745 -29.17 6.53 -37.74
C VAL A 745 -27.70 6.70 -38.16
N PRO A 746 -27.37 7.61 -39.09
CA PRO A 746 -25.99 7.85 -39.47
C PRO A 746 -25.15 8.33 -38.29
N TRP A 747 -23.87 7.98 -38.26
CA TRP A 747 -22.96 8.45 -37.20
C TRP A 747 -22.80 9.96 -37.25
N GLN A 748 -22.73 10.57 -36.07
CA GLN A 748 -22.49 12.00 -35.89
C GLN A 748 -21.35 12.19 -34.89
N PRO A 749 -20.59 13.29 -34.95
CA PRO A 749 -19.47 13.52 -34.03
C PRO A 749 -19.88 13.46 -32.56
N ALA A 750 -21.13 13.81 -32.24
CA ALA A 750 -21.67 13.76 -30.88
C ALA A 750 -21.74 12.34 -30.28
N PHE A 751 -21.94 11.32 -31.12
CA PHE A 751 -22.01 9.92 -30.68
C PHE A 751 -20.64 9.25 -30.59
N MET A 752 -19.59 9.87 -31.09
CA MET A 752 -18.26 9.26 -31.16
C MET A 752 -17.44 9.61 -29.91
N ILE A 753 -16.86 8.58 -29.28
CA ILE A 753 -15.85 8.75 -28.22
C ILE A 753 -14.46 8.72 -28.85
N HIS A 754 -14.27 7.84 -29.84
CA HIS A 754 -13.03 7.72 -30.61
C HIS A 754 -13.35 7.24 -32.02
N MET A 755 -12.68 7.82 -33.01
CA MET A 755 -12.82 7.47 -34.42
C MET A 755 -11.53 6.79 -34.90
N SER A 756 -11.68 5.72 -35.68
CA SER A 756 -10.57 5.12 -36.43
C SER A 756 -10.01 6.11 -37.46
N PRO A 757 -8.77 5.92 -37.96
CA PRO A 757 -8.16 6.83 -38.92
C PRO A 757 -9.02 7.10 -40.16
N ASP A 758 -9.64 6.05 -40.70
CA ASP A 758 -10.44 6.11 -41.92
C ASP A 758 -11.74 6.87 -41.68
N THR A 759 -12.45 6.55 -40.59
CA THR A 759 -13.66 7.27 -40.16
C THR A 759 -13.35 8.74 -39.87
N LYS A 760 -12.21 9.03 -39.23
CA LYS A 760 -11.79 10.40 -38.94
C LYS A 760 -11.53 11.22 -40.20
N GLU A 761 -10.95 10.63 -41.24
CA GLU A 761 -10.74 11.30 -42.52
C GLU A 761 -12.07 11.60 -43.23
N HIS A 762 -13.02 10.66 -43.18
CA HIS A 762 -14.35 10.85 -43.73
C HIS A 762 -15.10 11.99 -43.03
N PHE A 763 -15.13 11.97 -41.69
CA PHE A 763 -15.77 13.02 -40.88
C PHE A 763 -15.15 14.40 -41.09
N ALA A 764 -13.83 14.50 -41.32
CA ALA A 764 -13.16 15.78 -41.57
C ALA A 764 -13.58 16.46 -42.89
N ARG A 765 -14.25 15.74 -43.80
CA ARG A 765 -14.79 16.31 -45.05
C ARG A 765 -16.17 16.94 -44.87
N GLU A 766 -16.92 16.47 -43.87
CA GLU A 766 -18.33 16.84 -43.65
C GLU A 766 -18.54 17.69 -42.40
N TYR A 767 -17.61 17.62 -41.44
CA TYR A 767 -17.66 18.31 -40.16
C TYR A 767 -16.36 19.06 -39.86
N ASP A 768 -16.50 20.18 -39.15
CA ASP A 768 -15.37 20.94 -38.66
C ASP A 768 -14.70 20.29 -37.43
N CYS A 769 -13.61 20.90 -36.94
CA CYS A 769 -12.86 20.38 -35.80
C CYS A 769 -13.62 20.38 -34.46
N TYR A 770 -14.79 21.02 -34.38
CA TYR A 770 -15.64 21.08 -33.20
C TYR A 770 -16.92 20.23 -33.32
N GLY A 771 -17.15 19.68 -34.51
CA GLY A 771 -18.26 18.78 -34.84
C GLY A 771 -19.48 19.47 -35.44
N ASP A 772 -19.32 20.68 -35.99
CA ASP A 772 -20.36 21.37 -36.76
C ASP A 772 -20.32 20.94 -38.23
N SER A 773 -21.47 20.80 -38.87
CA SER A 773 -21.54 20.32 -40.26
C SER A 773 -21.30 21.46 -41.25
N TYR A 774 -20.54 21.19 -42.31
CA TYR A 774 -20.34 22.16 -43.39
C TYR A 774 -21.59 22.38 -44.27
N THR A 775 -22.55 21.45 -44.26
CA THR A 775 -23.64 21.43 -45.24
C THR A 775 -25.04 21.32 -44.63
N ALA A 776 -25.17 20.91 -43.37
CA ALA A 776 -26.47 20.76 -42.71
C ALA A 776 -26.84 22.02 -41.90
N GLU A 777 -28.12 22.40 -41.91
CA GLU A 777 -28.63 23.47 -41.05
C GLU A 777 -28.57 23.06 -39.57
N THR A 778 -28.06 23.96 -38.72
CA THR A 778 -27.85 23.72 -37.28
C THR A 778 -28.94 24.37 -36.43
N ASP A 779 -29.30 23.76 -35.31
CA ASP A 779 -30.27 24.32 -34.36
C ASP A 779 -29.61 24.94 -33.10
N VAL A 780 -30.39 25.65 -32.30
CA VAL A 780 -29.88 26.34 -31.09
C VAL A 780 -29.31 25.36 -30.05
N ALA A 781 -29.80 24.13 -30.00
CA ALA A 781 -29.31 23.12 -29.07
C ALA A 781 -27.95 22.55 -29.53
N GLN A 782 -27.83 22.26 -30.82
CA GLN A 782 -26.59 21.81 -31.47
C GLN A 782 -25.49 22.87 -31.37
N LEU A 783 -25.81 24.14 -31.62
CA LEU A 783 -24.86 25.25 -31.46
C LEU A 783 -24.33 25.37 -30.02
N LYS A 784 -25.20 25.23 -29.01
CA LYS A 784 -24.77 25.24 -27.59
C LYS A 784 -23.84 24.07 -27.29
N GLU A 785 -24.08 22.90 -27.87
CA GLU A 785 -23.22 21.74 -27.72
C GLU A 785 -21.86 21.95 -28.37
N VAL A 786 -21.81 22.44 -29.62
CA VAL A 786 -20.57 22.77 -30.34
C VAL A 786 -19.75 23.80 -29.55
N PHE A 787 -20.38 24.88 -29.09
CA PHE A 787 -19.70 25.91 -28.28
C PHE A 787 -19.18 25.38 -26.95
N SER A 788 -19.85 24.40 -26.33
CA SER A 788 -19.34 23.78 -25.09
C SER A 788 -18.00 23.03 -25.28
N ARG A 789 -17.69 22.63 -26.51
CA ARG A 789 -16.46 21.92 -26.87
C ARG A 789 -15.31 22.88 -27.23
N MET A 790 -15.62 24.12 -27.59
CA MET A 790 -14.66 25.20 -27.84
C MET A 790 -14.13 25.77 -26.51
N LYS A 791 -13.18 25.07 -25.87
CA LYS A 791 -12.61 25.46 -24.56
C LYS A 791 -11.41 26.43 -24.65
N ASP A 792 -10.93 26.72 -25.85
CA ASP A 792 -9.77 27.59 -26.06
C ASP A 792 -10.18 29.06 -26.17
N ASN A 793 -10.13 29.78 -25.04
CA ASN A 793 -10.22 31.25 -25.02
C ASN A 793 -8.88 31.88 -25.40
N LYS A 794 -8.41 31.68 -26.63
CA LYS A 794 -7.36 32.53 -27.18
C LYS A 794 -7.98 33.88 -27.52
N MET A 795 -7.78 34.88 -26.66
CA MET A 795 -8.19 36.25 -26.95
C MET A 795 -7.42 36.75 -28.17
N MET A 796 -8.12 36.97 -29.29
CA MET A 796 -7.53 37.62 -30.44
C MET A 796 -7.43 39.13 -30.23
N PRO A 797 -6.33 39.78 -30.63
CA PRO A 797 -6.21 41.23 -30.61
C PRO A 797 -7.32 41.90 -31.44
N LEU A 798 -7.93 42.98 -30.93
CA LEU A 798 -9.07 43.67 -31.56
C LEU A 798 -8.76 44.19 -32.98
N ASP A 799 -7.50 44.50 -33.24
CA ASP A 799 -6.95 44.87 -34.55
C ASP A 799 -7.00 43.72 -35.56
N VAL A 800 -6.69 42.50 -35.13
CA VAL A 800 -6.81 41.30 -35.97
C VAL A 800 -8.28 41.01 -36.28
N ILE A 801 -9.16 41.18 -35.29
CA ILE A 801 -10.60 41.00 -35.48
C ILE A 801 -11.15 42.05 -36.46
N ALA A 802 -10.76 43.31 -36.33
CA ALA A 802 -11.18 44.38 -37.25
C ALA A 802 -10.75 44.10 -38.71
N VAL A 803 -9.51 43.61 -38.91
CA VAL A 803 -9.00 43.24 -40.25
C VAL A 803 -9.78 42.06 -40.85
N LEU A 804 -10.20 41.10 -40.02
CA LEU A 804 -11.01 39.97 -40.48
C LEU A 804 -12.44 40.41 -40.84
N GLU A 805 -13.07 41.24 -40.00
CA GLU A 805 -14.41 41.79 -40.25
C GLU A 805 -14.48 42.62 -41.54
N GLU A 806 -13.44 43.42 -41.82
CA GLU A 806 -13.31 44.18 -43.08
C GLU A 806 -13.12 43.25 -44.29
N ARG A 807 -12.28 42.21 -44.16
CA ARG A 807 -12.03 41.23 -45.22
C ARG A 807 -13.27 40.44 -45.62
N TYR A 808 -14.15 40.13 -44.66
CA TYR A 808 -15.36 39.35 -44.89
C TYR A 808 -16.64 40.20 -44.93
N SER A 809 -16.50 41.52 -45.08
CA SER A 809 -17.60 42.46 -45.35
C SER A 809 -18.71 42.49 -44.28
N TRP A 810 -18.35 42.40 -42.99
CA TRP A 810 -19.30 42.54 -41.85
C TRP A 810 -19.72 44.00 -41.58
N ASN A 811 -19.50 44.90 -42.53
CA ASN A 811 -19.79 46.34 -42.43
C ASN A 811 -21.28 46.67 -42.27
N SER A 812 -22.17 45.68 -42.36
CA SER A 812 -23.61 45.79 -42.12
C SER A 812 -24.02 45.54 -40.67
N CYS A 813 -23.08 45.24 -39.76
CA CYS A 813 -23.39 45.02 -38.35
C CYS A 813 -23.57 46.35 -37.60
N PRO A 814 -24.75 46.61 -36.98
CA PRO A 814 -24.97 47.83 -36.19
C PRO A 814 -24.03 47.97 -34.98
N LEU A 815 -23.36 46.88 -34.57
CA LEU A 815 -22.48 46.82 -33.40
C LEU A 815 -21.00 47.13 -33.73
N SER A 816 -20.66 47.39 -34.99
CA SER A 816 -19.28 47.69 -35.42
C SER A 816 -19.08 49.12 -35.93
N ILE A 817 -20.02 50.03 -35.65
CA ILE A 817 -20.00 51.41 -36.18
C ILE A 817 -18.76 52.22 -35.81
N PHE A 818 -18.10 51.92 -34.67
CA PHE A 818 -16.85 52.60 -34.27
C PHE A 818 -15.61 51.70 -34.40
N ARG A 819 -15.71 50.58 -35.13
CA ARG A 819 -14.59 49.66 -35.34
C ARG A 819 -13.44 50.35 -36.07
N GLY A 820 -12.20 50.10 -35.62
CA GLY A 820 -11.00 50.76 -36.14
C GLY A 820 -10.71 52.13 -35.51
N ASN A 821 -11.65 52.73 -34.78
CA ASN A 821 -11.39 53.95 -34.03
C ASN A 821 -10.73 53.65 -32.69
N THR A 822 -9.60 54.33 -32.44
CA THR A 822 -8.93 54.35 -31.14
C THR A 822 -9.28 55.66 -30.47
N VAL A 823 -10.07 55.60 -29.40
CA VAL A 823 -10.71 56.77 -28.80
C VAL A 823 -10.22 56.99 -27.39
N TYR A 824 -9.80 58.21 -27.06
CA TYR A 824 -9.57 58.64 -25.68
C TYR A 824 -10.76 59.47 -25.22
N VAL A 825 -11.26 59.20 -24.01
CA VAL A 825 -12.38 59.95 -23.41
C VAL A 825 -11.86 60.66 -22.16
N ASP A 826 -12.10 61.97 -22.04
CA ASP A 826 -11.57 62.80 -20.95
C ASP A 826 -12.30 62.56 -19.61
N CYS A 827 -12.14 61.36 -19.08
CA CYS A 827 -12.78 60.90 -17.83
C CYS A 827 -11.86 61.04 -16.59
N TYR A 828 -10.75 61.78 -16.68
CA TYR A 828 -9.71 61.83 -15.65
C TYR A 828 -9.44 63.26 -15.19
N ALA A 829 -9.31 63.48 -13.88
CA ALA A 829 -9.02 64.82 -13.34
C ALA A 829 -7.64 65.33 -13.82
N ILE A 830 -6.67 64.42 -13.99
CA ILE A 830 -5.38 64.71 -14.63
C ILE A 830 -5.29 63.91 -15.93
N VAL A 831 -4.98 64.58 -17.05
CA VAL A 831 -4.81 63.93 -18.35
C VAL A 831 -3.75 62.84 -18.25
N ASN A 832 -4.06 61.63 -18.75
CA ASN A 832 -3.16 60.47 -18.74
C ASN A 832 -2.79 59.91 -17.35
N ASP A 833 -3.49 60.27 -16.25
CA ASP A 833 -3.36 59.55 -14.97
C ASP A 833 -4.62 58.71 -14.67
N PRO A 834 -4.58 57.38 -14.92
CA PRO A 834 -5.70 56.49 -14.67
C PRO A 834 -6.19 56.45 -13.22
N ARG A 835 -5.36 56.86 -12.25
CA ARG A 835 -5.71 56.90 -10.82
C ARG A 835 -6.63 58.05 -10.47
N THR A 836 -6.74 59.04 -11.34
CA THR A 836 -7.57 60.24 -11.15
C THR A 836 -8.94 60.14 -11.84
N LYS A 837 -9.40 58.92 -12.11
CA LYS A 837 -10.65 58.68 -12.83
C LYS A 837 -11.84 59.26 -12.07
N ILE A 838 -12.62 60.07 -12.76
CA ILE A 838 -13.87 60.64 -12.24
C ILE A 838 -14.98 59.60 -12.48
N HIS A 839 -15.56 59.10 -11.40
CA HIS A 839 -16.62 58.09 -11.45
C HIS A 839 -18.00 58.74 -11.57
N GLY A 840 -18.91 58.10 -12.31
CA GLY A 840 -20.32 58.53 -12.42
C GLY A 840 -20.58 59.66 -13.42
N THR A 841 -19.69 59.92 -14.37
CA THR A 841 -19.87 60.94 -15.41
C THR A 841 -20.57 60.38 -16.65
N ILE A 842 -21.25 61.24 -17.41
CA ILE A 842 -21.86 60.86 -18.69
C ILE A 842 -20.82 60.32 -19.69
N LEU A 843 -19.60 60.84 -19.67
CA LEU A 843 -18.46 60.36 -20.45
C LEU A 843 -18.07 58.91 -20.11
N SER A 844 -18.30 58.46 -18.88
CA SER A 844 -18.07 57.05 -18.51
C SER A 844 -19.06 56.10 -19.19
N ILE A 845 -20.30 56.56 -19.43
CA ILE A 845 -21.31 55.84 -20.19
C ILE A 845 -20.92 55.83 -21.67
N ARG A 846 -20.51 56.97 -22.23
CA ARG A 846 -20.04 57.05 -23.62
C ARG A 846 -18.82 56.19 -23.90
N ALA A 847 -17.91 56.05 -22.93
CA ALA A 847 -16.79 55.13 -23.03
C ALA A 847 -17.21 53.65 -23.07
N LEU A 848 -18.30 53.29 -22.39
CA LEU A 848 -18.87 51.93 -22.46
C LEU A 848 -19.56 51.69 -23.80
N GLU A 849 -20.35 52.64 -24.28
CA GLU A 849 -21.00 52.57 -25.60
C GLU A 849 -19.98 52.44 -26.72
N LEU A 850 -18.94 53.27 -26.71
CA LEU A 850 -17.84 53.17 -27.69
C LEU A 850 -17.22 51.76 -27.71
N ARG A 851 -16.99 51.14 -26.55
CA ARG A 851 -16.47 49.76 -26.48
C ARG A 851 -17.49 48.73 -26.98
N PHE A 852 -18.75 48.92 -26.63
CA PHE A 852 -19.84 48.03 -27.03
C PHE A 852 -20.04 48.03 -28.56
N TYR A 853 -19.92 49.21 -29.18
CA TYR A 853 -20.03 49.43 -30.62
C TYR A 853 -18.67 49.31 -31.37
N GLY A 854 -17.69 48.64 -30.77
CA GLY A 854 -16.49 48.15 -31.45
C GLY A 854 -15.24 49.05 -31.40
N ALA A 855 -15.28 50.21 -30.73
CA ALA A 855 -14.12 51.11 -30.60
C ALA A 855 -13.09 50.62 -29.57
N LYS A 856 -11.83 50.96 -29.81
CA LYS A 856 -10.74 50.76 -28.83
C LYS A 856 -10.62 51.99 -27.94
N VAL A 857 -11.22 51.94 -26.75
CA VAL A 857 -11.12 53.04 -25.78
C VAL A 857 -9.86 52.91 -24.92
N VAL A 858 -8.91 53.81 -25.12
CA VAL A 858 -7.62 53.85 -24.42
C VAL A 858 -7.68 54.64 -23.12
N LEU A 859 -6.81 54.27 -22.17
CA LEU A 859 -6.72 54.93 -20.86
C LEU A 859 -5.78 56.15 -20.88
N CYS A 860 -4.82 56.17 -21.80
CA CYS A 860 -3.85 57.25 -21.97
C CYS A 860 -3.89 57.76 -23.42
N LEU A 861 -3.69 59.06 -23.59
CA LEU A 861 -3.53 59.73 -24.87
C LEU A 861 -2.10 59.43 -25.39
N GLU A 862 -2.04 58.53 -26.36
CA GLU A 862 -0.80 58.01 -26.96
C GLU A 862 -0.80 58.14 -28.49
N GLU A 863 0.35 57.91 -29.11
CA GLU A 863 0.49 57.91 -30.58
C GLU A 863 -0.43 56.84 -31.20
N GLY A 864 -1.34 57.25 -32.10
CA GLY A 864 -2.30 56.35 -32.75
C GLY A 864 -3.76 56.50 -32.32
N VAL A 865 -4.05 57.37 -31.33
CA VAL A 865 -5.43 57.80 -31.03
C VAL A 865 -6.03 58.52 -32.24
N SER A 866 -7.22 58.12 -32.68
CA SER A 866 -7.95 58.77 -33.78
C SER A 866 -8.85 59.90 -33.29
N HIS A 867 -9.53 59.71 -32.16
CA HIS A 867 -10.50 60.67 -31.62
C HIS A 867 -10.33 60.91 -30.12
N VAL A 868 -10.54 62.15 -29.70
CA VAL A 868 -10.65 62.57 -28.31
C VAL A 868 -12.06 63.08 -28.09
N VAL A 869 -12.81 62.42 -27.21
CA VAL A 869 -14.20 62.78 -26.87
C VAL A 869 -14.19 63.60 -25.59
N ILE A 870 -14.77 64.81 -25.66
CA ILE A 870 -14.90 65.75 -24.55
C ILE A 870 -16.39 65.98 -24.28
N GLY A 871 -16.74 66.12 -22.99
CA GLY A 871 -18.09 66.44 -22.54
C GLY A 871 -18.41 67.93 -22.69
N GLU A 872 -19.46 68.39 -22.02
CA GLU A 872 -19.91 69.80 -22.10
C GLU A 872 -18.91 70.82 -21.53
N ASP A 873 -17.99 70.38 -20.65
CA ASP A 873 -16.93 71.24 -20.12
C ASP A 873 -15.77 71.39 -21.11
N HIS A 874 -15.71 72.55 -21.77
CA HIS A 874 -14.70 72.89 -22.76
C HIS A 874 -13.43 73.57 -22.16
N SER A 875 -13.32 73.68 -20.83
CA SER A 875 -12.20 74.36 -20.16
C SER A 875 -10.83 73.78 -20.55
N ARG A 876 -10.76 72.46 -20.76
CA ARG A 876 -9.53 71.69 -21.08
C ARG A 876 -9.23 71.56 -22.58
N VAL A 877 -10.08 72.12 -23.46
CA VAL A 877 -9.89 72.04 -24.93
C VAL A 877 -8.58 72.70 -25.36
N LYS A 878 -8.16 73.79 -24.72
CA LYS A 878 -6.89 74.48 -25.03
C LYS A 878 -5.68 73.59 -24.71
N GLU A 879 -5.73 72.87 -23.61
CA GLU A 879 -4.69 71.91 -23.19
C GLU A 879 -4.63 70.73 -24.17
N MET A 880 -5.78 70.16 -24.55
CA MET A 880 -5.87 69.09 -25.55
C MET A 880 -5.37 69.53 -26.94
N LYS A 881 -5.65 70.78 -27.34
CA LYS A 881 -5.13 71.35 -28.59
C LYS A 881 -3.61 71.59 -28.54
N ALA A 882 -3.04 71.86 -27.36
CA ALA A 882 -1.58 71.96 -27.18
C ALA A 882 -0.93 70.57 -27.27
N LEU A 883 -1.49 69.57 -26.58
CA LEU A 883 -1.05 68.17 -26.67
C LEU A 883 -1.16 67.64 -28.09
N ARG A 884 -2.22 67.96 -28.83
CA ARG A 884 -2.38 67.58 -30.25
C ARG A 884 -1.20 68.00 -31.14
N ARG A 885 -0.48 69.09 -30.79
CA ARG A 885 0.67 69.57 -31.58
C ARG A 885 1.93 68.73 -31.36
N THR A 886 2.00 67.95 -30.29
CA THR A 886 3.17 67.12 -29.96
C THR A 886 3.14 65.73 -30.61
N PHE A 887 1.99 65.29 -31.13
CA PHE A 887 1.84 63.98 -31.81
C PHE A 887 2.07 64.08 -33.32
N GLY A 888 2.69 63.05 -33.91
CA GLY A 888 2.94 62.95 -35.35
C GLY A 888 1.65 62.76 -36.16
N LYS A 889 0.69 61.99 -35.65
CA LYS A 889 -0.67 61.86 -36.21
C LYS A 889 -1.68 62.64 -35.37
N LYS A 890 -2.28 63.68 -35.96
CA LYS A 890 -3.22 64.56 -35.26
C LYS A 890 -4.57 63.86 -35.05
N PHE A 891 -4.95 63.61 -33.80
CA PHE A 891 -6.30 63.16 -33.44
C PHE A 891 -7.35 64.27 -33.65
N LYS A 892 -8.62 63.89 -33.78
CA LYS A 892 -9.77 64.82 -33.87
C LYS A 892 -10.39 65.00 -32.48
N ILE A 893 -10.74 66.23 -32.12
CA ILE A 893 -11.40 66.54 -30.84
C ILE A 893 -12.89 66.72 -31.16
N VAL A 894 -13.73 65.85 -30.59
CA VAL A 894 -15.16 65.79 -30.88
C VAL A 894 -15.99 65.87 -29.60
N SER A 895 -17.19 66.43 -29.72
CA SER A 895 -18.21 66.42 -28.66
C SER A 895 -18.72 65.00 -28.40
N GLU A 896 -19.13 64.72 -27.17
CA GLU A 896 -19.83 63.48 -26.81
C GLU A 896 -21.11 63.21 -27.63
N LEU A 897 -21.74 64.26 -28.18
CA LEU A 897 -22.92 64.14 -29.05
C LEU A 897 -22.64 63.29 -30.30
N TRP A 898 -21.40 63.28 -30.80
CA TRP A 898 -21.02 62.44 -31.93
C TRP A 898 -21.21 60.95 -31.63
N VAL A 899 -20.94 60.54 -30.39
CA VAL A 899 -21.11 59.15 -29.95
C VAL A 899 -22.60 58.84 -29.87
N THR A 900 -23.36 59.67 -29.15
CA THR A 900 -24.80 59.49 -28.93
C THR A 900 -25.59 59.38 -30.24
N VAL A 901 -25.41 60.34 -31.14
CA VAL A 901 -26.19 60.38 -32.41
C VAL A 901 -25.80 59.24 -33.34
N SER A 902 -24.51 58.84 -33.36
CA SER A 902 -24.08 57.70 -34.18
C SER A 902 -24.63 56.37 -33.65
N VAL A 903 -24.79 56.23 -32.32
CA VAL A 903 -25.41 55.05 -31.71
C VAL A 903 -26.92 55.01 -31.97
N GLU A 904 -27.63 56.12 -31.75
CA GLU A 904 -29.09 56.20 -31.92
C GLU A 904 -29.54 55.90 -33.35
N GLU A 905 -28.80 56.42 -34.34
CA GLU A 905 -29.11 56.20 -35.75
C GLU A 905 -28.47 54.91 -36.32
N GLY A 906 -27.67 54.20 -35.52
CA GLY A 906 -27.00 52.97 -35.92
C GLY A 906 -25.99 53.11 -37.07
N VAL A 907 -25.53 54.34 -37.35
CA VAL A 907 -24.58 54.66 -38.44
C VAL A 907 -23.57 55.69 -37.95
N LEU A 908 -22.29 55.48 -38.28
CA LEU A 908 -21.22 56.41 -37.93
C LEU A 908 -21.43 57.78 -38.60
N LYS A 909 -21.65 58.82 -37.79
CA LYS A 909 -21.88 60.18 -38.28
C LYS A 909 -20.59 60.88 -38.68
N ASN A 910 -20.71 61.80 -39.64
CA ASN A 910 -19.59 62.61 -40.08
C ASN A 910 -19.08 63.48 -38.92
N GLU A 911 -17.86 63.18 -38.46
CA GLU A 911 -17.20 63.83 -37.34
C GLU A 911 -17.00 65.35 -37.50
N ASN A 912 -16.98 65.88 -38.73
CA ASN A 912 -16.78 67.32 -38.98
C ASN A 912 -17.89 68.20 -38.38
N GLN A 913 -19.10 67.66 -38.19
CA GLN A 913 -20.24 68.38 -37.60
C GLN A 913 -20.15 68.50 -36.08
N TYR A 914 -19.22 67.77 -35.44
CA TYR A 914 -19.10 67.65 -33.99
C TYR A 914 -17.71 68.02 -33.46
N LEU A 915 -16.87 68.68 -34.28
CA LEU A 915 -15.53 69.11 -33.91
C LEU A 915 -15.55 70.31 -32.94
N ILE A 916 -14.62 70.33 -31.98
CA ILE A 916 -14.45 71.40 -30.97
C ILE A 916 -13.12 72.15 -31.11
#